data_AF-A0AAU8J8A1-F1
#
_entry.id   AF-A0AAU8J8A1-F1
#
_cell.length_a   1.000
_cell.length_b   1.000
_cell.length_c   1.000
_cell.angle_alpha   90.00
_cell.angle_beta   90.00
_cell.angle_gamma   90.00
#
_symmetry.space_group_name_H-M   'P 1'
#
loop_
_entity.id
_entity.type
_entity.pdbx_description
1 polymer ?
#
loop_
_entity_poly.entity_id
_entity_poly.type
_entity_poly.pdbx_seq_one_letter_code
_entity_poly.pdbx_strand_id
1 'polypeptide(L)'
;MVLALSKNHTTYETKTQAIAKELLAATQEKRSFLAQLQDQMRWDDKLLDWTMSNPGLRVQLFRFIDCLPALRSQPEIARHLQEYLTTEEVELPDALKKLLSFTGTDSPAGKIAATTVATAVKTLAQKYISGENIKQSIKTIERLRKDKMAFTMDLLGEAVITESEAQLYLNRYLELMDELTTVAQKWSKVPEIDEADGQPLPKVQVSVKLTAFYSQFDPVDPQGSTVMVSDRIHTLLRYAKKVGAAVHFDMEQYEYKDITLSILKKLLLEEEYRDRTDIGVTLQAYLRDSYQDLQDLIEWAKQRGNPITVRLVKGAYWDQETIKSQQHHWPQPVFNDKAATDANFERMTELLMENHQYLYAAIGSHNVRSQAHAMAIAETLNIPRRRFEMQVLYGMGDKLAKALVQRGYRVRMYCPYGDLLPGMAYLIRRLLENTANSSFLRQSQEDRPIEQLLAAPKVSEAQAKAEYHAKQAFPNAADTDYANIQLRQKAEQALKTVRQQLGKTYSPLINGEYVNTLETVDSVNPSHYSEVIGKIGMISIEQAENAIRAAKAAFPAWRQTPVRVRAGVLRKAAEIMEQRRHELVAWMVLEAGKTLRQADPEVSEAIDFCRYYADEMERLAAGYNYDIPGETNRYHYQPRGISVVISPWNFPLAIPVGMTVASLVAGNCTLLKPAAVTSVIAAKITEILVEAGIPAGVFQFVPGKGSTVGTYMVKHPQVHTIIFTGSQEVGSQIYGSAAILEPGQKHLKRVIAEMGGKNAVIVDESADLDQAVAGVVASAFGYSGQKCSACSRAIVLEPVYDAFVHRLVEATRSLNIGPGEVPSTQVGPVIDANAQARIREYIEQGKREATLALEMPSPENGYFVGPVIFTDVKPDAVIAQEEIFGPVLAVMRAKDFSEALDMANGTNYALTGGLYSRTPSHIDRAKAEFEVGNLYINRGITGAIVSRQPFGGFKLSGVGSKAGGPDYLLQFLEARSITENIQRQGFAPIEGVE
;
A
#
# COMPACT_ATOMS: atom_id res chain seq x y z
N MET A 1 -3.19 18.46 23.62
CA MET A 1 -3.48 17.00 23.70
C MET A 1 -2.72 16.30 24.83
N VAL A 2 -1.39 16.46 24.93
CA VAL A 2 -0.53 15.74 25.89
C VAL A 2 -0.85 16.00 27.38
N LEU A 3 -1.16 17.25 27.76
CA LEU A 3 -1.55 17.62 29.14
C LEU A 3 -2.95 17.13 29.56
N ALA A 4 -3.76 16.63 28.62
CA ALA A 4 -5.11 16.14 28.90
C ALA A 4 -5.13 14.64 29.23
N LEU A 5 -4.21 13.85 28.67
CA LEU A 5 -4.05 12.42 29.01
C LEU A 5 -3.38 12.22 30.38
N SER A 6 -2.78 13.25 30.96
CA SER A 6 -2.09 13.21 32.26
C SER A 6 -2.91 13.76 33.43
N LYS A 7 -4.12 14.28 33.21
CA LYS A 7 -5.01 14.73 34.30
C LYS A 7 -5.71 13.52 34.92
N ASN A 8 -5.40 13.25 36.18
CA ASN A 8 -5.91 12.14 36.98
C ASN A 8 -7.44 11.98 36.90
N HIS A 9 -7.88 10.83 36.40
CA HIS A 9 -9.23 10.29 36.51
C HIS A 9 -9.57 10.04 37.99
N THR A 10 -9.98 11.04 38.76
CA THR A 10 -10.33 10.81 40.18
C THR A 10 -11.81 10.49 40.40
N THR A 11 -12.69 10.92 39.49
CA THR A 11 -14.14 10.87 39.71
C THR A 11 -14.69 9.44 39.75
N TYR A 12 -14.28 8.58 38.81
CA TYR A 12 -14.84 7.23 38.65
C TYR A 12 -13.89 6.10 39.09
N GLU A 13 -12.64 6.41 39.46
CA GLU A 13 -11.56 5.43 39.63
C GLU A 13 -11.83 4.41 40.73
N THR A 14 -12.18 4.88 41.94
CA THR A 14 -12.42 4.00 43.09
C THR A 14 -13.52 2.98 42.78
N LYS A 15 -14.59 3.45 42.13
CA LYS A 15 -15.72 2.61 41.73
C LYS A 15 -15.35 1.67 40.59
N THR A 16 -14.55 2.15 39.63
CA THR A 16 -14.01 1.34 38.54
C THR A 16 -13.21 0.15 39.09
N GLN A 17 -12.29 0.39 40.03
CA GLN A 17 -11.50 -0.68 40.64
C GLN A 17 -12.37 -1.69 41.41
N ALA A 18 -13.36 -1.23 42.15
CA ALA A 18 -14.29 -2.10 42.88
C ALA A 18 -15.03 -3.04 41.92
N ILE A 19 -15.68 -2.48 40.89
CA ILE A 19 -16.41 -3.24 39.87
C ILE A 19 -15.46 -4.19 39.11
N ALA A 20 -14.25 -3.73 38.78
CA ALA A 20 -13.29 -4.53 38.04
C ALA A 20 -12.79 -5.74 38.83
N LYS A 21 -12.57 -5.60 40.15
CA LYS A 21 -12.20 -6.73 41.03
C LYS A 21 -13.32 -7.77 41.09
N GLU A 22 -14.57 -7.34 41.17
CA GLU A 22 -15.73 -8.23 41.19
C GLU A 22 -15.91 -8.96 39.85
N LEU A 23 -15.81 -8.25 38.72
CA LEU A 23 -15.85 -8.87 37.40
C LEU A 23 -14.71 -9.85 37.19
N LEU A 24 -13.49 -9.50 37.61
CA LEU A 24 -12.34 -10.38 37.47
C LEU A 24 -12.55 -11.66 38.29
N ALA A 25 -13.01 -11.56 39.53
CA ALA A 25 -13.36 -12.71 40.36
C ALA A 25 -14.43 -13.60 39.72
N ALA A 26 -15.50 -13.00 39.16
CA ALA A 26 -16.55 -13.72 38.44
C ALA A 26 -16.04 -14.43 37.18
N THR A 27 -15.03 -13.88 36.51
CA THR A 27 -14.37 -14.53 35.36
C THR A 27 -13.37 -15.63 35.76
N GLN A 28 -12.97 -15.69 37.04
CA GLN A 28 -11.95 -16.59 37.60
C GLN A 28 -12.49 -17.79 38.41
N GLU A 29 -13.81 -17.94 38.60
CA GLU A 29 -14.39 -18.92 39.55
C GLU A 29 -13.92 -20.40 39.40
N LYS A 30 -13.81 -21.06 40.57
CA LYS A 30 -13.04 -22.28 40.88
C LYS A 30 -13.39 -23.50 40.01
N ARG A 31 -12.36 -24.03 39.33
CA ARG A 31 -12.40 -25.24 38.49
C ARG A 31 -12.68 -26.49 39.32
N SER A 32 -13.61 -27.34 38.87
CA SER A 32 -13.77 -28.69 39.41
C SER A 32 -12.53 -29.53 39.06
N PHE A 33 -12.10 -30.41 39.96
CA PHE A 33 -10.97 -31.33 39.77
C PHE A 33 -11.12 -32.21 38.50
N LEU A 34 -12.37 -32.58 38.17
CA LEU A 34 -12.71 -33.33 36.95
C LEU A 34 -12.61 -32.48 35.67
N ALA A 35 -12.93 -31.18 35.75
CA ALA A 35 -12.76 -30.25 34.63
C ALA A 35 -11.28 -29.93 34.35
N GLN A 36 -10.45 -29.89 35.40
CA GLN A 36 -8.99 -29.76 35.27
C GLN A 36 -8.35 -30.98 34.58
N LEU A 37 -8.85 -32.19 34.85
CA LEU A 37 -8.39 -33.43 34.19
C LEU A 37 -8.81 -33.52 32.72
N GLN A 38 -10.02 -33.05 32.38
CA GLN A 38 -10.48 -33.00 30.98
C GLN A 38 -9.79 -31.92 30.14
N ASP A 39 -9.52 -30.73 30.70
CA ASP A 39 -8.75 -29.68 29.99
C ASP A 39 -7.26 -30.00 29.89
N GLN A 40 -6.66 -30.72 30.86
CA GLN A 40 -5.28 -31.23 30.73
C GLN A 40 -5.10 -32.18 29.53
N MET A 41 -6.20 -32.76 29.03
CA MET A 41 -6.25 -33.61 27.84
C MET A 41 -6.63 -32.88 26.55
N ARG A 42 -6.92 -31.56 26.58
CA ARG A 42 -7.20 -30.77 25.36
C ARG A 42 -5.89 -30.29 24.73
N TRP A 43 -5.61 -30.81 23.55
CA TRP A 43 -4.43 -30.49 22.76
C TRP A 43 -4.38 -29.00 22.34
N ASP A 44 -5.54 -28.38 22.13
CA ASP A 44 -5.70 -27.04 21.55
C ASP A 44 -5.09 -25.93 22.40
N ASP A 45 -5.32 -25.93 23.72
CA ASP A 45 -4.84 -24.85 24.62
C ASP A 45 -3.32 -24.98 24.88
N LYS A 46 -2.78 -26.21 24.95
CA LYS A 46 -1.33 -26.45 25.08
C LYS A 46 -0.56 -26.09 23.82
N LEU A 47 -1.11 -26.35 22.64
CA LEU A 47 -0.50 -25.95 21.37
C LEU A 47 -0.50 -24.43 21.21
N LEU A 48 -1.57 -23.75 21.64
CA LEU A 48 -1.63 -22.29 21.69
C LEU A 48 -0.58 -21.72 22.66
N ASP A 49 -0.56 -22.15 23.92
CA ASP A 49 0.40 -21.66 24.93
C ASP A 49 1.87 -21.89 24.53
N TRP A 50 2.14 -22.98 23.81
CA TRP A 50 3.49 -23.31 23.38
C TRP A 50 3.92 -22.56 22.10
N THR A 51 3.04 -22.44 21.10
CA THR A 51 3.27 -21.56 19.93
C THR A 51 3.48 -20.11 20.38
N MET A 52 2.83 -19.73 21.47
CA MET A 52 2.97 -18.44 22.13
C MET A 52 4.32 -18.19 22.81
N SER A 53 5.03 -19.25 23.16
CA SER A 53 6.35 -19.19 23.79
C SER A 53 7.50 -19.16 22.76
N ASN A 54 7.23 -19.40 21.48
CA ASN A 54 8.22 -19.49 20.40
C ASN A 54 7.88 -18.58 19.21
N PRO A 55 8.46 -17.36 19.13
CA PRO A 55 8.09 -16.37 18.11
C PRO A 55 8.25 -16.85 16.65
N GLY A 56 9.33 -17.57 16.34
CA GLY A 56 9.60 -18.08 14.98
C GLY A 56 8.53 -19.07 14.52
N LEU A 57 8.21 -20.05 15.37
CA LEU A 57 7.13 -20.99 15.11
C LEU A 57 5.78 -20.28 14.95
N ARG A 58 5.46 -19.31 15.82
CA ARG A 58 4.17 -18.60 15.76
C ARG A 58 3.95 -17.97 14.38
N VAL A 59 4.98 -17.32 13.85
CA VAL A 59 4.92 -16.70 12.52
C VAL A 59 4.67 -17.74 11.44
N GLN A 60 5.41 -18.84 11.44
CA GLN A 60 5.26 -19.87 10.42
C GLN A 60 3.90 -20.60 10.52
N LEU A 61 3.41 -20.85 11.73
CA LEU A 61 2.08 -21.44 11.93
C LEU A 61 0.97 -20.51 11.45
N PHE A 62 1.07 -19.20 11.72
CA PHE A 62 0.07 -18.24 11.23
C PHE A 62 0.09 -18.13 9.70
N ARG A 63 1.28 -18.15 9.07
CA ARG A 63 1.40 -18.19 7.61
C ARG A 63 0.85 -19.49 7.02
N PHE A 64 1.08 -20.62 7.67
CA PHE A 64 0.50 -21.89 7.26
C PHE A 64 -1.04 -21.87 7.35
N ILE A 65 -1.60 -21.37 8.46
CA ILE A 65 -3.05 -21.21 8.64
C ILE A 65 -3.64 -20.29 7.57
N ASP A 66 -2.92 -19.22 7.20
CA ASP A 66 -3.32 -18.30 6.13
C ASP A 66 -3.38 -18.97 4.76
N CYS A 67 -2.39 -19.82 4.46
CA CYS A 67 -2.27 -20.53 3.19
C CYS A 67 -3.24 -21.71 3.09
N LEU A 68 -3.58 -22.35 4.21
CA LEU A 68 -4.39 -23.57 4.27
C LEU A 68 -5.68 -23.56 3.41
N PRO A 69 -6.45 -22.46 3.33
CA PRO A 69 -7.67 -22.43 2.53
C PRO A 69 -7.40 -22.52 1.02
N ALA A 70 -6.22 -22.10 0.55
CA ALA A 70 -5.84 -22.23 -0.85
C ALA A 70 -5.46 -23.68 -1.22
N LEU A 71 -5.14 -24.52 -0.24
CA LEU A 71 -4.67 -25.89 -0.45
C LEU A 71 -5.85 -26.85 -0.68
N ARG A 72 -5.85 -27.54 -1.81
CA ARG A 72 -7.01 -28.32 -2.30
C ARG A 72 -6.90 -29.81 -2.05
N SER A 73 -5.70 -30.28 -1.68
CA SER A 73 -5.43 -31.70 -1.49
C SER A 73 -4.67 -31.99 -0.18
N GLN A 74 -4.90 -33.16 0.41
CA GLN A 74 -4.15 -33.59 1.61
C GLN A 74 -2.63 -33.60 1.39
N PRO A 75 -2.10 -34.02 0.23
CA PRO A 75 -0.66 -33.97 -0.05
C PRO A 75 -0.11 -32.54 -0.10
N GLU A 76 -0.85 -31.58 -0.67
CA GLU A 76 -0.48 -30.16 -0.63
C GLU A 76 -0.41 -29.64 0.80
N ILE A 77 -1.41 -29.97 1.63
CA ILE A 77 -1.43 -29.59 3.04
C ILE A 77 -0.23 -30.17 3.77
N ALA A 78 0.07 -31.46 3.57
CA ALA A 78 1.22 -32.12 4.18
C ALA A 78 2.54 -31.48 3.74
N ARG A 79 2.68 -31.16 2.45
CA ARG A 79 3.85 -30.46 1.88
C ARG A 79 4.06 -29.11 2.56
N HIS A 80 3.04 -28.26 2.56
CA HIS A 80 3.14 -26.92 3.15
C HIS A 80 3.39 -27.00 4.66
N LEU A 81 2.73 -27.92 5.36
CA LEU A 81 2.97 -28.14 6.78
C LEU A 81 4.44 -28.46 7.05
N GLN A 82 5.07 -29.30 6.21
CA GLN A 82 6.49 -29.59 6.30
C GLN A 82 7.32 -28.35 5.98
N GLU A 83 7.12 -27.71 4.82
CA GLU A 83 7.89 -26.54 4.38
C GLU A 83 7.88 -25.39 5.39
N TYR A 84 6.72 -25.08 6.00
CA TYR A 84 6.62 -24.01 7.00
C TYR A 84 7.31 -24.36 8.32
N LEU A 85 7.24 -25.62 8.74
CA LEU A 85 7.67 -26.06 10.07
C LEU A 85 9.10 -26.59 10.12
N THR A 86 9.72 -26.93 8.99
CA THR A 86 11.11 -27.40 8.90
C THR A 86 12.12 -26.30 8.53
N THR A 87 11.72 -25.03 8.60
CA THR A 87 12.65 -23.91 8.41
C THR A 87 13.69 -23.85 9.55
N GLU A 88 14.90 -23.38 9.27
CA GLU A 88 16.00 -23.30 10.26
C GLU A 88 15.62 -22.44 11.50
N GLU A 89 14.65 -21.54 11.35
CA GLU A 89 14.14 -20.64 12.39
C GLU A 89 13.18 -21.30 13.39
N VAL A 90 12.81 -22.58 13.20
CA VAL A 90 11.76 -23.26 13.98
C VAL A 90 12.34 -24.39 14.84
N GLU A 91 12.33 -24.20 16.16
CA GLU A 91 12.50 -25.30 17.11
C GLU A 91 11.21 -26.09 17.27
N LEU A 92 11.21 -27.35 16.81
CA LEU A 92 10.03 -28.23 16.91
C LEU A 92 10.05 -29.11 18.18
N PRO A 93 8.91 -29.29 18.86
CA PRO A 93 8.74 -30.30 19.90
C PRO A 93 8.80 -31.69 19.30
N ASP A 94 9.20 -32.67 20.11
CA ASP A 94 9.33 -34.06 19.66
C ASP A 94 8.02 -34.65 19.08
N ALA A 95 6.87 -34.21 19.58
CA ALA A 95 5.57 -34.62 19.04
C ALA A 95 5.33 -34.11 17.60
N LEU A 96 5.66 -32.85 17.32
CA LEU A 96 5.54 -32.27 15.97
C LEU A 96 6.65 -32.79 15.04
N LYS A 97 7.87 -32.98 15.55
CA LYS A 97 8.96 -33.65 14.80
C LYS A 97 8.54 -35.03 14.30
N LYS A 98 7.90 -35.83 15.16
CA LYS A 98 7.34 -37.15 14.77
C LYS A 98 6.17 -37.05 13.80
N LEU A 99 5.34 -36.01 13.90
CA LEU A 99 4.25 -35.76 12.96
C LEU A 99 4.77 -35.38 11.56
N LEU A 100 5.95 -34.73 11.51
CA LEU A 100 6.60 -34.25 10.29
C LEU A 100 7.62 -35.24 9.69
N SER A 101 7.95 -36.33 10.38
CA SER A 101 8.94 -37.32 9.95
C SER A 101 8.39 -38.34 8.95
N PHE A 102 7.56 -37.91 8.00
CA PHE A 102 7.09 -38.76 6.91
C PHE A 102 8.00 -38.64 5.69
N THR A 103 8.24 -39.75 4.99
CA THR A 103 9.19 -39.84 3.86
C THR A 103 8.61 -39.36 2.53
N GLY A 104 7.29 -39.08 2.48
CA GLY A 104 6.60 -38.50 1.33
C GLY A 104 5.22 -37.95 1.71
N THR A 105 4.82 -36.83 1.11
CA THR A 105 3.58 -36.09 1.43
C THR A 105 2.31 -36.87 1.10
N ASP A 106 2.38 -37.77 0.10
CA ASP A 106 1.32 -38.70 -0.30
C ASP A 106 1.22 -39.96 0.57
N SER A 107 2.17 -40.18 1.49
CA SER A 107 2.18 -41.35 2.35
C SER A 107 0.94 -41.37 3.28
N PRO A 108 0.52 -42.55 3.78
CA PRO A 108 -0.53 -42.63 4.78
C PRO A 108 -0.28 -41.73 5.99
N ALA A 109 0.97 -41.62 6.44
CA ALA A 109 1.37 -40.74 7.53
C ALA A 109 1.19 -39.24 7.19
N GLY A 110 1.59 -38.82 5.98
CA GLY A 110 1.39 -37.45 5.50
C GLY A 110 -0.10 -37.06 5.41
N LYS A 111 -0.94 -37.95 4.88
CA LYS A 111 -2.41 -37.74 4.80
C LYS A 111 -3.06 -37.66 6.17
N ILE A 112 -2.62 -38.48 7.13
CA ILE A 112 -3.07 -38.41 8.53
C ILE A 112 -2.67 -37.08 9.16
N ALA A 113 -1.42 -36.63 8.99
CA ALA A 113 -0.95 -35.35 9.49
C ALA A 113 -1.77 -34.17 8.92
N ALA A 114 -1.97 -34.15 7.59
CA ALA A 114 -2.79 -33.15 6.92
C ALA A 114 -4.22 -33.11 7.45
N THR A 115 -4.87 -34.27 7.60
CA THR A 115 -6.25 -34.37 8.11
C THR A 115 -6.34 -33.88 9.55
N THR A 116 -5.37 -34.26 10.38
CA THR A 116 -5.30 -33.85 11.80
C THR A 116 -5.20 -32.34 11.92
N VAL A 117 -4.28 -31.72 11.16
CA VAL A 117 -4.06 -30.27 11.21
C VAL A 117 -5.24 -29.50 10.60
N ALA A 118 -5.76 -29.92 9.46
CA ALA A 118 -6.92 -29.27 8.84
C ALA A 118 -8.15 -29.31 9.76
N THR A 119 -8.37 -30.44 10.45
CA THR A 119 -9.45 -30.57 11.43
C THR A 119 -9.22 -29.64 12.62
N ALA A 120 -8.01 -29.59 13.17
CA ALA A 120 -7.66 -28.71 14.28
C ALA A 120 -7.88 -27.23 13.94
N VAL A 121 -7.43 -26.79 12.76
CA VAL A 121 -7.62 -25.40 12.29
C VAL A 121 -9.10 -25.11 12.04
N LYS A 122 -9.87 -26.04 11.47
CA LYS A 122 -11.31 -25.88 11.31
C LYS A 122 -12.04 -25.76 12.65
N THR A 123 -11.71 -26.60 13.62
CA THR A 123 -12.26 -26.53 14.98
C THR A 123 -11.90 -25.20 15.65
N LEU A 124 -10.68 -24.71 15.45
CA LEU A 124 -10.25 -23.41 15.95
C LEU A 124 -11.04 -22.26 15.30
N ALA A 125 -11.28 -22.29 13.98
CA ALA A 125 -12.10 -21.30 13.30
C ALA A 125 -13.56 -21.28 13.81
N GLN A 126 -14.14 -22.46 14.02
CA GLN A 126 -15.51 -22.61 14.56
C GLN A 126 -15.65 -22.06 15.99
N LYS A 127 -14.55 -21.88 16.73
CA LYS A 127 -14.56 -21.18 18.03
C LYS A 127 -14.87 -19.69 17.88
N TYR A 128 -14.41 -19.05 16.80
CA TYR A 128 -14.49 -17.60 16.60
C TYR A 128 -15.54 -17.16 15.57
N ILE A 129 -16.11 -18.11 14.83
CA ILE A 129 -17.13 -17.90 13.81
C ILE A 129 -18.46 -18.47 14.32
N SER A 130 -19.52 -17.68 14.28
CA SER A 130 -20.82 -18.05 14.84
C SER A 130 -21.59 -19.10 14.01
N GLY A 131 -21.20 -19.30 12.76
CA GLY A 131 -21.69 -20.35 11.86
C GLY A 131 -21.07 -20.23 10.46
N GLU A 132 -21.05 -21.33 9.70
CA GLU A 132 -20.66 -21.35 8.27
C GLU A 132 -21.85 -21.05 7.35
N ASN A 133 -23.07 -21.39 7.78
CA ASN A 133 -24.33 -21.06 7.11
C ASN A 133 -25.37 -20.49 8.10
N ILE A 134 -26.39 -19.83 7.57
CA ILE A 134 -27.41 -19.11 8.35
C ILE A 134 -28.14 -20.02 9.34
N LYS A 135 -28.38 -21.28 8.99
CA LYS A 135 -29.00 -22.28 9.89
C LYS A 135 -28.15 -22.54 11.13
N GLN A 136 -26.82 -22.61 10.97
CA GLN A 136 -25.91 -22.75 12.11
C GLN A 136 -25.89 -21.47 12.94
N SER A 137 -25.83 -20.31 12.29
CA SER A 137 -25.84 -19.00 12.97
C SER A 137 -27.12 -18.79 13.79
N ILE A 138 -28.28 -19.19 13.28
CA ILE A 138 -29.55 -19.14 14.02
C ILE A 138 -29.48 -19.97 15.31
N LYS A 139 -28.93 -21.19 15.28
CA LYS A 139 -28.76 -22.01 16.49
C LYS A 139 -27.85 -21.32 17.51
N THR A 140 -26.77 -20.71 17.05
CA THR A 140 -25.87 -19.93 17.89
C THR A 140 -26.59 -18.73 18.51
N ILE A 141 -27.36 -17.99 17.72
CA ILE A 141 -28.16 -16.84 18.17
C ILE A 141 -29.20 -17.26 19.21
N GLU A 142 -29.94 -18.35 18.98
CA GLU A 142 -30.94 -18.86 19.92
C GLU A 142 -30.31 -19.25 21.26
N ARG A 143 -29.09 -19.82 21.25
CA ARG A 143 -28.33 -20.09 22.47
C ARG A 143 -27.95 -18.79 23.17
N LEU A 144 -27.42 -17.80 22.45
CA LEU A 144 -27.07 -16.49 23.03
C LEU A 144 -28.28 -15.80 23.66
N ARG A 145 -29.45 -15.86 23.01
CA ARG A 145 -30.70 -15.30 23.54
C ARG A 145 -31.14 -16.00 24.82
N LYS A 146 -31.02 -17.33 24.92
CA LYS A 146 -31.27 -18.09 26.16
C LYS A 146 -30.33 -17.66 27.29
N ASP A 147 -29.10 -17.34 26.96
CA ASP A 147 -28.10 -16.77 27.86
C ASP A 147 -28.28 -15.25 28.10
N LYS A 148 -29.41 -14.68 27.66
CA LYS A 148 -29.78 -13.25 27.79
C LYS A 148 -28.78 -12.30 27.14
N MET A 149 -28.22 -12.70 25.99
CA MET A 149 -27.31 -11.90 25.19
C MET A 149 -27.96 -11.52 23.85
N ALA A 150 -27.82 -10.26 23.46
CA ALA A 150 -28.13 -9.78 22.12
C ALA A 150 -27.00 -10.16 21.15
N PHE A 151 -27.20 -9.90 19.85
CA PHE A 151 -26.17 -10.12 18.84
C PHE A 151 -26.13 -9.01 17.79
N THR A 152 -25.03 -8.95 17.05
CA THR A 152 -24.90 -8.24 15.77
C THR A 152 -24.19 -9.16 14.78
N MET A 153 -24.77 -9.36 13.59
CA MET A 153 -24.20 -10.25 12.58
C MET A 153 -23.28 -9.49 11.63
N ASP A 154 -22.07 -10.01 11.41
CA ASP A 154 -21.13 -9.50 10.41
C ASP A 154 -20.89 -10.57 9.36
N LEU A 155 -21.09 -10.21 8.08
CA LEU A 155 -20.78 -11.11 6.98
C LEU A 155 -19.27 -11.10 6.74
N LEU A 156 -18.67 -12.28 6.93
CA LEU A 156 -17.30 -12.54 6.51
C LEU A 156 -17.25 -12.60 4.99
N GLY A 157 -16.27 -11.91 4.41
CA GLY A 157 -16.08 -11.85 2.96
C GLY A 157 -14.69 -11.38 2.60
N GLU A 158 -14.29 -11.72 1.38
CA GLU A 158 -13.11 -11.21 0.69
C GLU A 158 -13.20 -9.69 0.53
N ALA A 159 -12.07 -9.05 0.22
CA ALA A 159 -12.10 -7.64 -0.15
C ALA A 159 -13.00 -7.45 -1.39
N VAL A 160 -13.95 -6.52 -1.32
CA VAL A 160 -14.81 -6.19 -2.46
C VAL A 160 -13.98 -5.41 -3.46
N ILE A 161 -13.56 -6.08 -4.52
CA ILE A 161 -12.72 -5.51 -5.59
C ILE A 161 -13.48 -5.38 -6.92
N THR A 162 -14.73 -5.83 -6.97
CA THR A 162 -15.61 -5.71 -8.15
C THR A 162 -17.00 -5.14 -7.80
N GLU A 163 -17.65 -4.51 -8.77
CA GLU A 163 -19.03 -4.02 -8.59
C GLU A 163 -20.06 -5.16 -8.45
N SER A 164 -19.79 -6.32 -9.03
CA SER A 164 -20.63 -7.51 -8.87
C SER A 164 -20.50 -8.10 -7.45
N GLU A 165 -19.31 -8.10 -6.86
CA GLU A 165 -19.08 -8.42 -5.45
C GLU A 165 -19.78 -7.42 -4.52
N ALA A 166 -19.73 -6.12 -4.82
CA ALA A 166 -20.41 -5.09 -4.03
C ALA A 166 -21.93 -5.27 -4.04
N GLN A 167 -22.51 -5.61 -5.20
CA GLN A 167 -23.94 -5.92 -5.32
C GLN A 167 -24.30 -7.23 -4.60
N LEU A 168 -23.46 -8.25 -4.71
CA LEU A 168 -23.64 -9.52 -3.99
C LEU A 168 -23.59 -9.32 -2.49
N TYR A 169 -22.67 -8.48 -1.99
CA TYR A 169 -22.56 -8.11 -0.58
C TYR A 169 -23.85 -7.48 -0.07
N LEU A 170 -24.41 -6.49 -0.79
CA LEU A 170 -25.71 -5.91 -0.47
C LEU A 170 -26.81 -6.97 -0.42
N ASN A 171 -26.93 -7.80 -1.46
CA ASN A 171 -27.97 -8.83 -1.55
C ASN A 171 -27.90 -9.81 -0.36
N ARG A 172 -26.68 -10.27 0.01
CA ARG A 172 -26.47 -11.15 1.16
C ARG A 172 -26.93 -10.51 2.47
N TYR A 173 -26.75 -9.19 2.66
CA TYR A 173 -27.29 -8.51 3.85
C TYR A 173 -28.82 -8.40 3.83
N LEU A 174 -29.44 -8.16 2.67
CA LEU A 174 -30.89 -8.12 2.55
C LEU A 174 -31.50 -9.49 2.90
N GLU A 175 -30.96 -10.56 2.33
CA GLU A 175 -31.35 -11.96 2.63
C GLU A 175 -31.14 -12.30 4.10
N LEU A 176 -29.97 -11.96 4.65
CA LEU A 176 -29.64 -12.19 6.07
C LEU A 176 -30.65 -11.50 7.00
N MET A 177 -31.01 -10.25 6.71
CA MET A 177 -32.00 -9.52 7.51
C MET A 177 -33.39 -10.14 7.40
N ASP A 178 -33.83 -10.53 6.19
CA ASP A 178 -35.13 -11.17 5.97
C ASP A 178 -35.26 -12.49 6.74
N GLU A 179 -34.26 -13.37 6.61
CA GLU A 179 -34.27 -14.67 7.28
C GLU A 179 -34.24 -14.53 8.80
N LEU A 180 -33.34 -13.68 9.33
CA LEU A 180 -33.22 -13.48 10.77
C LEU A 180 -34.48 -12.84 11.37
N THR A 181 -35.07 -11.85 10.70
CA THR A 181 -36.28 -11.18 11.21
C THR A 181 -37.49 -12.11 11.14
N THR A 182 -37.61 -12.93 10.10
CA THR A 182 -38.64 -13.98 9.99
C THR A 182 -38.56 -14.98 11.14
N VAL A 183 -37.35 -15.44 11.48
CA VAL A 183 -37.16 -16.33 12.63
C VAL A 183 -37.39 -15.59 13.95
N ALA A 184 -36.99 -14.33 14.05
CA ALA A 184 -37.14 -13.50 15.26
C ALA A 184 -38.59 -13.24 15.68
N GLN A 185 -39.55 -13.36 14.75
CA GLN A 185 -40.99 -13.32 15.05
C GLN A 185 -41.41 -14.47 15.99
N LYS A 186 -40.74 -15.63 15.90
CA LYS A 186 -41.01 -16.81 16.73
C LYS A 186 -40.25 -16.78 18.06
N TRP A 187 -39.27 -15.90 18.23
CA TRP A 187 -38.51 -15.82 19.48
C TRP A 187 -39.37 -15.24 20.60
N SER A 188 -39.39 -15.95 21.73
CA SER A 188 -39.89 -15.41 22.98
C SER A 188 -39.16 -14.12 23.34
N LYS A 189 -39.89 -13.21 23.96
CA LYS A 189 -39.38 -11.94 24.45
C LYS A 189 -38.42 -12.18 25.62
N VAL A 190 -37.23 -11.59 25.55
CA VAL A 190 -36.23 -11.60 26.63
C VAL A 190 -36.05 -10.15 27.11
N PRO A 191 -36.72 -9.73 28.21
CA PRO A 191 -36.77 -8.32 28.62
C PRO A 191 -35.41 -7.65 28.77
N GLU A 192 -34.37 -8.39 29.16
CA GLU A 192 -33.02 -7.87 29.37
C GLU A 192 -32.32 -7.40 28.09
N ILE A 193 -32.74 -7.89 26.91
CA ILE A 193 -32.10 -7.60 25.62
C ILE A 193 -33.07 -7.02 24.57
N ASP A 194 -34.36 -7.34 24.70
CA ASP A 194 -35.40 -6.93 23.75
C ASP A 194 -36.14 -5.66 24.21
N GLU A 195 -35.90 -5.17 25.43
CA GLU A 195 -36.48 -3.93 25.95
C GLU A 195 -35.49 -3.10 26.74
N ALA A 196 -35.68 -1.78 26.69
CA ALA A 196 -35.02 -0.87 27.62
C ALA A 196 -35.94 0.33 27.88
N ASP A 197 -36.07 0.71 29.16
CA ASP A 197 -36.86 1.86 29.62
C ASP A 197 -38.31 1.85 29.09
N GLY A 198 -38.92 0.66 29.05
CA GLY A 198 -40.30 0.45 28.59
C GLY A 198 -40.48 0.50 27.07
N GLN A 199 -39.40 0.60 26.29
CA GLN A 199 -39.43 0.65 24.83
C GLN A 199 -38.83 -0.62 24.22
N PRO A 200 -39.43 -1.18 23.16
CA PRO A 200 -38.88 -2.32 22.45
C PRO A 200 -37.57 -1.96 21.75
N LEU A 201 -36.64 -2.91 21.74
CA LEU A 201 -35.38 -2.85 21.01
C LEU A 201 -35.42 -3.80 19.81
N PRO A 202 -34.72 -3.48 18.71
CA PRO A 202 -34.57 -4.41 17.59
C PRO A 202 -33.94 -5.74 18.04
N LYS A 203 -34.64 -6.85 17.78
CA LYS A 203 -34.13 -8.20 18.07
C LYS A 203 -33.00 -8.63 17.13
N VAL A 204 -32.94 -8.03 15.94
CA VAL A 204 -31.95 -8.31 14.90
C VAL A 204 -31.12 -7.05 14.67
N GLN A 205 -29.80 -7.22 14.64
CA GLN A 205 -28.86 -6.18 14.22
C GLN A 205 -27.81 -6.79 13.30
N VAL A 206 -27.40 -6.04 12.29
CA VAL A 206 -26.28 -6.38 11.40
C VAL A 206 -25.20 -5.30 11.48
N SER A 207 -23.94 -5.70 11.34
CA SER A 207 -22.79 -4.81 11.17
C SER A 207 -22.36 -4.85 9.70
N VAL A 208 -22.16 -3.69 9.07
CA VAL A 208 -21.78 -3.55 7.65
C VAL A 208 -20.55 -2.67 7.50
N LYS A 209 -19.77 -2.90 6.43
CA LYS A 209 -18.59 -2.11 6.06
C LYS A 209 -18.93 -1.21 4.88
N LEU A 210 -18.49 0.04 4.91
CA LEU A 210 -18.89 1.02 3.90
C LEU A 210 -18.16 0.77 2.57
N THR A 211 -16.88 0.41 2.65
CA THR A 211 -16.04 0.10 1.47
C THR A 211 -16.59 -1.07 0.66
N ALA A 212 -17.26 -2.03 1.32
CA ALA A 212 -17.86 -3.19 0.67
C ALA A 212 -19.07 -2.86 -0.21
N PHE A 213 -19.58 -1.61 -0.15
CA PHE A 213 -20.62 -1.12 -1.06
C PHE A 213 -20.07 -0.39 -2.28
N TYR A 214 -18.76 -0.27 -2.50
CA TYR A 214 -18.24 0.29 -3.75
C TYR A 214 -16.78 -0.16 -3.94
N SER A 215 -16.51 -0.89 -5.03
CA SER A 215 -15.18 -1.45 -5.26
C SER A 215 -14.10 -0.40 -5.50
N GLN A 216 -14.50 0.80 -5.94
CA GLN A 216 -13.60 1.93 -6.18
C GLN A 216 -13.73 3.03 -5.10
N PHE A 217 -14.14 2.67 -3.88
CA PHE A 217 -14.26 3.60 -2.76
C PHE A 217 -12.89 4.21 -2.42
N ASP A 218 -12.75 5.51 -2.69
CA ASP A 218 -11.46 6.19 -2.64
C ASP A 218 -11.61 7.62 -2.07
N PRO A 219 -10.84 8.01 -1.03
CA PRO A 219 -10.87 9.37 -0.51
C PRO A 219 -10.37 10.46 -1.48
N VAL A 220 -9.67 10.10 -2.57
CA VAL A 220 -9.31 11.01 -3.66
C VAL A 220 -10.54 11.50 -4.40
N ASP A 221 -11.55 10.64 -4.57
CA ASP A 221 -12.86 10.99 -5.13
C ASP A 221 -13.97 10.91 -4.06
N PRO A 222 -14.01 11.87 -3.12
CA PRO A 222 -15.00 11.84 -2.06
C PRO A 222 -16.43 12.02 -2.59
N GLN A 223 -16.60 12.72 -3.72
CA GLN A 223 -17.91 12.99 -4.30
C GLN A 223 -18.47 11.76 -5.00
N GLY A 224 -17.72 11.14 -5.92
CA GLY A 224 -18.17 9.94 -6.62
C GLY A 224 -18.31 8.74 -5.68
N SER A 225 -17.39 8.57 -4.72
CA SER A 225 -17.52 7.56 -3.66
C SER A 225 -18.80 7.76 -2.84
N THR A 226 -19.16 9.01 -2.50
CA THR A 226 -20.42 9.31 -1.80
C THR A 226 -21.63 8.92 -2.64
N VAL A 227 -21.65 9.28 -3.92
CA VAL A 227 -22.78 9.01 -4.81
C VAL A 227 -23.01 7.50 -4.93
N MET A 228 -21.97 6.75 -5.29
CA MET A 228 -22.08 5.31 -5.56
C MET A 228 -22.50 4.50 -4.32
N VAL A 229 -21.94 4.84 -3.16
CA VAL A 229 -22.25 4.14 -1.91
C VAL A 229 -23.65 4.51 -1.39
N SER A 230 -24.08 5.77 -1.52
CA SER A 230 -25.35 6.22 -0.94
C SER A 230 -26.55 5.44 -1.48
N ASP A 231 -26.57 5.10 -2.77
CA ASP A 231 -27.66 4.31 -3.38
C ASP A 231 -27.84 2.93 -2.71
N ARG A 232 -26.72 2.25 -2.44
CA ARG A 232 -26.72 0.95 -1.76
C ARG A 232 -27.08 1.10 -0.27
N ILE A 233 -26.62 2.17 0.40
CA ILE A 233 -27.03 2.47 1.78
C ILE A 233 -28.55 2.74 1.86
N HIS A 234 -29.11 3.54 0.96
CA HIS A 234 -30.55 3.81 0.95
C HIS A 234 -31.34 2.50 0.83
N THR A 235 -30.93 1.62 -0.08
CA THR A 235 -31.54 0.29 -0.26
C THR A 235 -31.46 -0.53 1.02
N LEU A 236 -30.28 -0.64 1.61
CA LEU A 236 -30.05 -1.36 2.87
C LEU A 236 -30.91 -0.81 4.01
N LEU A 237 -30.87 0.51 4.25
CA LEU A 237 -31.54 1.14 5.38
C LEU A 237 -33.06 1.12 5.23
N ARG A 238 -33.60 1.33 4.02
CA ARG A 238 -35.03 1.18 3.72
C ARG A 238 -35.51 -0.23 4.02
N TYR A 239 -34.75 -1.21 3.56
CA TYR A 239 -35.08 -2.61 3.78
C TYR A 239 -35.01 -2.97 5.27
N ALA A 240 -33.95 -2.55 5.97
CA ALA A 240 -33.80 -2.76 7.41
C ALA A 240 -34.97 -2.17 8.20
N LYS A 241 -35.43 -0.96 7.86
CA LYS A 241 -36.63 -0.34 8.46
C LYS A 241 -37.89 -1.17 8.19
N LYS A 242 -38.07 -1.66 6.95
CA LYS A 242 -39.21 -2.49 6.55
C LYS A 242 -39.29 -3.79 7.37
N VAL A 243 -38.17 -4.46 7.60
CA VAL A 243 -38.15 -5.76 8.31
C VAL A 243 -37.93 -5.65 9.82
N GLY A 244 -37.64 -4.44 10.33
CA GLY A 244 -37.40 -4.19 11.76
C GLY A 244 -36.02 -4.61 12.25
N ALA A 245 -35.00 -4.54 11.39
CA ALA A 245 -33.60 -4.80 11.73
C ALA A 245 -32.82 -3.49 11.99
N ALA A 246 -31.94 -3.51 12.99
CA ALA A 246 -30.98 -2.44 13.23
C ALA A 246 -29.72 -2.61 12.36
N VAL A 247 -29.08 -1.49 12.00
CA VAL A 247 -27.87 -1.48 11.16
C VAL A 247 -26.75 -0.73 11.87
N HIS A 248 -25.57 -1.32 11.90
CA HIS A 248 -24.37 -0.70 12.47
C HIS A 248 -23.29 -0.59 11.39
N PHE A 249 -22.73 0.60 11.21
CA PHE A 249 -21.63 0.83 10.29
C PHE A 249 -20.29 0.67 11.04
N ASP A 250 -19.50 -0.29 10.60
CA ASP A 250 -18.15 -0.53 11.12
C ASP A 250 -17.16 0.50 10.57
N MET A 251 -16.08 0.73 11.32
CA MET A 251 -14.99 1.60 10.92
C MET A 251 -13.79 0.78 10.52
N GLU A 252 -13.19 1.15 9.39
CA GLU A 252 -12.17 0.37 8.69
C GLU A 252 -10.78 1.02 8.84
N GLN A 253 -9.93 0.97 7.82
CA GLN A 253 -8.61 1.62 7.81
C GLN A 253 -8.72 3.15 7.91
N TYR A 254 -7.64 3.78 8.40
CA TYR A 254 -7.61 5.21 8.69
C TYR A 254 -7.93 6.09 7.46
N GLU A 255 -7.47 5.68 6.28
CA GLU A 255 -7.70 6.43 5.04
C GLU A 255 -9.18 6.60 4.67
N TYR A 256 -10.05 5.69 5.14
CA TYR A 256 -11.49 5.70 4.89
C TYR A 256 -12.29 6.37 6.01
N LYS A 257 -11.67 6.68 7.15
CA LYS A 257 -12.37 7.15 8.35
C LYS A 257 -13.13 8.45 8.11
N ASP A 258 -12.45 9.47 7.58
CA ASP A 258 -13.04 10.80 7.37
C ASP A 258 -14.18 10.78 6.35
N ILE A 259 -13.99 10.06 5.23
CA ILE A 259 -15.02 9.94 4.19
C ILE A 259 -16.23 9.14 4.69
N THR A 260 -16.01 8.06 5.45
CA THR A 260 -17.09 7.27 6.07
C THR A 260 -17.91 8.14 7.03
N LEU A 261 -17.26 8.87 7.94
CA LEU A 261 -17.97 9.78 8.86
C LEU A 261 -18.69 10.90 8.11
N SER A 262 -18.10 11.45 7.06
CA SER A 262 -18.72 12.50 6.23
C SER A 262 -20.00 12.00 5.54
N ILE A 263 -19.94 10.84 4.87
CA ILE A 263 -21.08 10.23 4.17
C ILE A 263 -22.21 9.96 5.16
N LEU A 264 -21.92 9.27 6.27
CA LEU A 264 -22.94 8.91 7.26
C LEU A 264 -23.56 10.15 7.91
N LYS A 265 -22.76 11.17 8.28
CA LYS A 265 -23.29 12.42 8.85
C LYS A 265 -24.24 13.14 7.88
N LYS A 266 -23.92 13.15 6.58
CA LYS A 266 -24.77 13.77 5.56
C LYS A 266 -26.07 12.97 5.35
N LEU A 267 -25.96 11.66 5.14
CA LEU A 267 -27.09 10.79 4.86
C LEU A 267 -28.07 10.72 6.04
N LEU A 268 -27.56 10.63 7.27
CA LEU A 268 -28.41 10.49 8.47
C LEU A 268 -29.08 11.80 8.92
N LEU A 269 -28.84 12.92 8.23
CA LEU A 269 -29.59 14.17 8.40
C LEU A 269 -30.82 14.27 7.49
N GLU A 270 -30.91 13.42 6.47
CA GLU A 270 -32.07 13.34 5.58
C GLU A 270 -33.34 12.98 6.36
N GLU A 271 -34.47 13.54 5.94
CA GLU A 271 -35.76 13.39 6.63
C GLU A 271 -36.16 11.92 6.85
N GLU A 272 -35.87 11.06 5.87
CA GLU A 272 -36.19 9.63 5.91
C GLU A 272 -35.49 8.86 7.05
N TYR A 273 -34.32 9.34 7.50
CA TYR A 273 -33.47 8.68 8.48
C TYR A 273 -33.28 9.47 9.76
N ARG A 274 -33.64 10.76 9.80
CA ARG A 274 -33.32 11.68 10.91
C ARG A 274 -33.92 11.25 12.25
N ASP A 275 -35.06 10.58 12.25
CA ASP A 275 -35.77 10.09 13.44
C ASP A 275 -35.30 8.70 13.90
N ARG A 276 -34.52 7.99 13.08
CA ARG A 276 -34.07 6.63 13.36
C ARG A 276 -33.06 6.60 14.51
N THR A 277 -33.25 5.66 15.43
CA THR A 277 -32.34 5.40 16.57
C THR A 277 -31.78 3.97 16.57
N ASP A 278 -32.11 3.19 15.54
CA ASP A 278 -31.67 1.82 15.27
C ASP A 278 -30.46 1.76 14.33
N ILE A 279 -29.77 2.90 14.15
CA ILE A 279 -28.56 3.05 13.35
C ILE A 279 -27.39 3.34 14.29
N GLY A 280 -26.22 2.77 13.99
CA GLY A 280 -24.99 3.09 14.71
C GLY A 280 -23.76 3.20 13.83
N VAL A 281 -22.69 3.75 14.40
CA VAL A 281 -21.38 3.97 13.79
C VAL A 281 -20.28 3.60 14.78
N THR A 282 -19.17 3.06 14.28
CA THR A 282 -18.00 2.70 15.11
C THR A 282 -16.96 3.82 15.15
N LEU A 283 -16.34 4.05 16.31
CA LEU A 283 -15.15 4.89 16.50
C LEU A 283 -14.00 4.09 17.14
N GLN A 284 -12.77 4.43 16.78
CA GLN A 284 -11.57 3.66 17.14
C GLN A 284 -10.64 4.49 18.06
N ALA A 285 -10.61 4.19 19.35
CA ALA A 285 -9.87 4.95 20.36
C ALA A 285 -8.33 4.88 20.26
N TYR A 286 -7.79 3.98 19.44
CA TYR A 286 -6.35 3.92 19.16
C TYR A 286 -5.85 5.06 18.25
N LEU A 287 -6.75 5.80 17.61
CA LEU A 287 -6.40 6.92 16.73
C LEU A 287 -6.17 8.18 17.55
N ARG A 288 -5.19 8.97 17.14
CA ARG A 288 -4.80 10.22 17.80
C ARG A 288 -5.87 11.31 17.71
N ASP A 289 -6.70 11.28 16.68
CA ASP A 289 -7.75 12.25 16.38
C ASP A 289 -9.16 11.78 16.77
N SER A 290 -9.33 10.51 17.16
CA SER A 290 -10.64 9.93 17.52
C SER A 290 -11.43 10.68 18.60
N TYR A 291 -10.73 11.30 19.56
CA TYR A 291 -11.39 12.12 20.58
C TYR A 291 -12.07 13.36 19.96
N GLN A 292 -11.40 14.01 18.99
CA GLN A 292 -11.98 15.13 18.25
C GLN A 292 -13.15 14.66 17.38
N ASP A 293 -13.01 13.50 16.73
CA ASP A 293 -14.11 12.91 15.93
C ASP A 293 -15.37 12.68 16.78
N LEU A 294 -15.21 12.20 18.03
CA LEU A 294 -16.33 12.03 18.96
C LEU A 294 -16.95 13.37 19.38
N GLN A 295 -16.14 14.40 19.62
CA GLN A 295 -16.68 15.75 19.92
C GLN A 295 -17.51 16.28 18.75
N ASP A 296 -16.98 16.17 17.52
CA ASP A 296 -17.67 16.60 16.31
C ASP A 296 -18.96 15.80 16.09
N LEU A 297 -18.95 14.49 16.41
CA LEU A 297 -20.14 13.65 16.31
C LEU A 297 -21.21 14.00 17.35
N ILE A 298 -20.82 14.41 18.56
CA ILE A 298 -21.75 14.92 19.59
C ILE A 298 -22.42 16.21 19.10
N GLU A 299 -21.65 17.16 18.56
CA GLU A 299 -22.20 18.41 18.02
C GLU A 299 -23.13 18.15 16.82
N TRP A 300 -22.75 17.24 15.94
CA TRP A 300 -23.62 16.79 14.85
C TRP A 300 -24.91 16.13 15.37
N ALA A 301 -24.83 15.29 16.40
CA ALA A 301 -26.01 14.62 16.97
C ALA A 301 -26.99 15.62 17.61
N LYS A 302 -26.48 16.69 18.24
CA LYS A 302 -27.30 17.81 18.73
C LYS A 302 -28.08 18.47 17.59
N GLN A 303 -27.45 18.67 16.43
CA GLN A 303 -28.11 19.22 15.24
C GLN A 303 -29.15 18.24 14.68
N ARG A 304 -28.82 16.95 14.63
CA ARG A 304 -29.73 15.90 14.16
C ARG A 304 -31.00 15.80 15.02
N GLY A 305 -30.87 15.93 16.33
CA GLY A 305 -31.97 15.94 17.30
C GLY A 305 -32.36 14.56 17.83
N ASN A 306 -31.98 13.48 17.15
CA ASN A 306 -32.18 12.10 17.61
C ASN A 306 -30.84 11.37 17.73
N PRO A 307 -30.69 10.48 18.72
CA PRO A 307 -29.45 9.75 18.95
C PRO A 307 -29.21 8.65 17.92
N ILE A 308 -27.94 8.41 17.64
CA ILE A 308 -27.45 7.17 17.03
C ILE A 308 -26.58 6.42 18.04
N THR A 309 -26.28 5.15 17.78
CA THR A 309 -25.39 4.36 18.63
C THR A 309 -23.94 4.50 18.19
N VAL A 310 -23.05 4.97 19.07
CA VAL A 310 -21.60 4.94 18.85
C VAL A 310 -21.03 3.68 19.47
N ARG A 311 -20.52 2.78 18.64
CA ARG A 311 -19.69 1.66 19.12
C ARG A 311 -18.26 2.16 19.31
N LEU A 312 -17.83 2.28 20.56
CA LEU A 312 -16.46 2.62 20.88
C LEU A 312 -15.64 1.34 21.00
N VAL A 313 -14.65 1.19 20.12
CA VAL A 313 -13.65 0.11 20.16
C VAL A 313 -12.26 0.71 20.31
N LYS A 314 -11.25 -0.12 20.60
CA LYS A 314 -9.86 0.34 20.53
C LYS A 314 -9.42 0.54 19.07
N GLY A 315 -9.42 -0.52 18.28
CA GLY A 315 -9.03 -0.50 16.86
C GLY A 315 -8.54 -1.88 16.42
N ALA A 316 -8.58 -2.15 15.12
CA ALA A 316 -8.29 -3.48 14.57
C ALA A 316 -7.15 -3.50 13.52
N TYR A 317 -6.57 -2.34 13.19
CA TYR A 317 -5.61 -2.18 12.08
C TYR A 317 -4.26 -1.62 12.54
N TRP A 318 -3.89 -1.76 13.82
CA TRP A 318 -2.74 -1.03 14.40
C TRP A 318 -1.42 -1.32 13.67
N ASP A 319 -1.12 -2.59 13.39
CA ASP A 319 0.08 -2.99 12.66
C ASP A 319 0.06 -2.44 11.22
N GLN A 320 -1.09 -2.53 10.54
CA GLN A 320 -1.26 -2.02 9.18
C GLN A 320 -1.06 -0.51 9.11
N GLU A 321 -1.66 0.27 9.99
CA GLU A 321 -1.51 1.74 10.00
C GLU A 321 -0.08 2.17 10.35
N THR A 322 0.58 1.43 11.24
CA THR A 322 1.98 1.66 11.61
C THR A 322 2.91 1.35 10.44
N ILE A 323 2.70 0.22 9.76
CA ILE A 323 3.49 -0.17 8.57
C ILE A 323 3.26 0.81 7.42
N LYS A 324 2.00 1.14 7.12
CA LYS A 324 1.64 2.04 6.01
C LYS A 324 2.22 3.43 6.22
N SER A 325 2.04 4.02 7.40
CA SER A 325 2.60 5.34 7.71
C SER A 325 4.13 5.36 7.59
N GLN A 326 4.83 4.31 8.04
CA GLN A 326 6.29 4.22 7.85
C GLN A 326 6.71 4.02 6.40
N GLN A 327 5.96 3.24 5.63
CA GLN A 327 6.25 3.00 4.21
C GLN A 327 6.08 4.26 3.35
N HIS A 328 5.17 5.16 3.73
CA HIS A 328 4.89 6.42 3.05
C HIS A 328 5.50 7.66 3.73
N HIS A 329 6.20 7.48 4.85
CA HIS A 329 6.74 8.58 5.67
C HIS A 329 5.66 9.57 6.14
N TRP A 330 4.45 9.07 6.39
CA TRP A 330 3.32 9.83 6.91
C TRP A 330 3.32 9.88 8.44
N PRO A 331 2.68 10.90 9.04
CA PRO A 331 2.40 10.88 10.48
C PRO A 331 1.61 9.62 10.85
N GLN A 332 2.09 8.90 11.87
CA GLN A 332 1.41 7.70 12.32
C GLN A 332 0.09 8.04 13.01
N PRO A 333 -1.07 7.58 12.48
CA PRO A 333 -2.37 8.00 13.00
C PRO A 333 -2.74 7.33 14.32
N VAL A 334 -2.12 6.18 14.63
CA VAL A 334 -2.35 5.42 15.86
C VAL A 334 -1.36 5.77 16.97
N PHE A 335 -1.77 5.58 18.23
CA PHE A 335 -0.87 5.66 19.38
C PHE A 335 0.16 4.53 19.35
N ASN A 336 1.40 4.82 19.73
CA ASN A 336 2.49 3.82 19.76
C ASN A 336 2.44 2.87 20.95
N ASP A 337 1.81 3.31 22.04
CA ASP A 337 1.75 2.55 23.29
C ASP A 337 0.31 2.16 23.62
N LYS A 338 0.16 0.94 24.17
CA LYS A 338 -1.15 0.38 24.52
C LYS A 338 -1.82 1.14 25.68
N ALA A 339 -1.06 1.62 26.67
CA ALA A 339 -1.61 2.43 27.75
C ALA A 339 -2.14 3.77 27.24
N ALA A 340 -1.51 4.36 26.20
CA ALA A 340 -2.04 5.56 25.54
C ALA A 340 -3.39 5.30 24.84
N THR A 341 -3.53 4.15 24.18
CA THR A 341 -4.82 3.71 23.62
C THR A 341 -5.86 3.48 24.71
N ASP A 342 -5.48 2.81 25.81
CA ASP A 342 -6.38 2.53 26.94
C ASP A 342 -6.83 3.83 27.64
N ALA A 343 -5.92 4.78 27.84
CA ALA A 343 -6.24 6.09 28.40
C ALA A 343 -7.18 6.90 27.49
N ASN A 344 -6.94 6.90 26.18
CA ASN A 344 -7.83 7.56 25.24
C ASN A 344 -9.20 6.86 25.17
N PHE A 345 -9.24 5.52 25.27
CA PHE A 345 -10.49 4.75 25.35
C PHE A 345 -11.31 5.10 26.60
N GLU A 346 -10.69 5.17 27.79
CA GLU A 346 -11.36 5.58 29.03
C GLU A 346 -11.88 7.02 28.90
N ARG A 347 -11.05 7.95 28.43
CA ARG A 347 -11.44 9.34 28.20
C ARG A 347 -12.59 9.52 27.18
N MET A 348 -12.59 8.76 26.10
CA MET A 348 -13.69 8.77 25.12
C MET A 348 -14.95 8.11 25.68
N THR A 349 -14.81 7.08 26.52
CA THR A 349 -15.93 6.46 27.23
C THR A 349 -16.60 7.47 28.15
N GLU A 350 -15.82 8.22 28.95
CA GLU A 350 -16.33 9.31 29.78
C GLU A 350 -17.10 10.34 28.94
N LEU A 351 -16.47 10.88 27.89
CA LEU A 351 -17.11 11.89 27.03
C LEU A 351 -18.42 11.38 26.39
N LEU A 352 -18.42 10.15 25.87
CA LEU A 352 -19.58 9.55 25.23
C LEU A 352 -20.73 9.32 26.23
N MET A 353 -20.40 8.80 27.41
CA MET A 353 -21.37 8.48 28.46
C MET A 353 -21.91 9.74 29.15
N GLU A 354 -21.11 10.77 29.35
CA GLU A 354 -21.57 12.08 29.87
C GLU A 354 -22.53 12.79 28.88
N ASN A 355 -22.47 12.44 27.59
CA ASN A 355 -23.34 12.95 26.54
C ASN A 355 -24.43 11.95 26.11
N HIS A 356 -24.81 11.01 26.99
CA HIS A 356 -25.79 9.95 26.74
C HIS A 356 -27.19 10.43 26.26
N GLN A 357 -27.49 11.71 26.46
CA GLN A 357 -28.74 12.32 25.96
C GLN A 357 -28.74 12.50 24.44
N TYR A 358 -27.57 12.68 23.82
CA TYR A 358 -27.40 12.95 22.38
C TYR A 358 -26.93 11.73 21.60
N LEU A 359 -26.19 10.81 22.22
CA LEU A 359 -25.69 9.59 21.60
C LEU A 359 -25.92 8.39 22.52
N TYR A 360 -26.14 7.21 21.93
CA TYR A 360 -26.11 5.96 22.69
C TYR A 360 -24.71 5.35 22.63
N ALA A 361 -24.28 4.70 23.71
CA ALA A 361 -22.97 4.08 23.80
C ALA A 361 -23.02 2.56 23.63
N ALA A 362 -22.14 2.01 22.81
CA ALA A 362 -21.87 0.58 22.75
C ALA A 362 -20.39 0.35 23.07
N ILE A 363 -20.08 -0.12 24.29
CA ILE A 363 -18.71 -0.25 24.77
C ILE A 363 -18.12 -1.59 24.35
N GLY A 364 -17.36 -1.59 23.25
CA GLY A 364 -16.74 -2.77 22.65
C GLY A 364 -15.34 -3.04 23.19
N SER A 365 -15.24 -3.91 24.20
CA SER A 365 -13.94 -4.25 24.81
C SER A 365 -13.98 -5.57 25.57
N HIS A 366 -12.89 -6.35 25.50
CA HIS A 366 -12.67 -7.52 26.35
C HIS A 366 -11.82 -7.21 27.59
N ASN A 367 -11.38 -5.95 27.74
CA ASN A 367 -10.65 -5.52 28.93
C ASN A 367 -11.63 -5.29 30.08
N VAL A 368 -11.52 -6.10 31.14
CA VAL A 368 -12.35 -6.01 32.36
C VAL A 368 -12.31 -4.61 32.95
N ARG A 369 -11.14 -3.98 32.99
CA ARG A 369 -10.96 -2.62 33.51
C ARG A 369 -11.77 -1.60 32.70
N SER A 370 -11.69 -1.67 31.36
CA SER A 370 -12.43 -0.76 30.48
C SER A 370 -13.95 -0.94 30.61
N GLN A 371 -14.44 -2.18 30.73
CA GLN A 371 -15.86 -2.45 30.95
C GLN A 371 -16.33 -1.94 32.32
N ALA A 372 -15.55 -2.20 33.37
CA ALA A 372 -15.81 -1.70 34.71
C ALA A 372 -15.85 -0.17 34.78
N HIS A 373 -15.02 0.51 33.98
CA HIS A 373 -15.00 1.97 33.90
C HIS A 373 -16.31 2.52 33.35
N ALA A 374 -16.80 1.96 32.24
CA ALA A 374 -18.11 2.32 31.68
C ALA A 374 -19.26 2.08 32.68
N MET A 375 -19.21 0.98 33.45
CA MET A 375 -20.20 0.67 34.47
C MET A 375 -20.15 1.66 35.63
N ALA A 376 -18.94 2.02 36.09
CA ALA A 376 -18.75 3.01 37.13
C ALA A 376 -19.35 4.36 36.73
N ILE A 377 -19.14 4.81 35.49
CA ILE A 377 -19.75 6.04 34.95
C ILE A 377 -21.27 5.90 34.90
N ALA A 378 -21.79 4.81 34.32
CA ALA A 378 -23.23 4.58 34.19
C ALA A 378 -23.97 4.61 35.53
N GLU A 379 -23.42 3.92 36.54
CA GLU A 379 -24.02 3.90 37.87
C GLU A 379 -23.84 5.23 38.63
N THR A 380 -22.78 5.99 38.35
CA THR A 380 -22.55 7.30 39.00
C THR A 380 -23.47 8.37 38.43
N LEU A 381 -23.67 8.37 37.11
CA LEU A 381 -24.52 9.32 36.40
C LEU A 381 -25.99 8.87 36.28
N ASN A 382 -26.32 7.68 36.80
CA ASN A 382 -27.66 7.05 36.67
C ASN A 382 -28.13 6.97 35.21
N ILE A 383 -27.23 6.56 34.30
CA ILE A 383 -27.52 6.51 32.87
C ILE A 383 -28.63 5.47 32.60
N PRO A 384 -29.72 5.83 31.88
CA PRO A 384 -30.79 4.91 31.57
C PRO A 384 -30.32 3.71 30.72
N ARG A 385 -30.99 2.56 30.87
CA ARG A 385 -30.55 1.29 30.25
C ARG A 385 -30.58 1.34 28.72
N ARG A 386 -31.44 2.16 28.11
CA ARG A 386 -31.52 2.36 26.65
C ARG A 386 -30.28 3.06 26.09
N ARG A 387 -29.60 3.87 26.92
CA ARG A 387 -28.56 4.78 26.46
C ARG A 387 -27.19 4.14 26.33
N PHE A 388 -26.99 2.94 26.88
CA PHE A 388 -25.74 2.21 26.70
C PHE A 388 -25.90 0.69 26.72
N GLU A 389 -25.00 0.00 26.03
CA GLU A 389 -24.85 -1.46 26.04
C GLU A 389 -23.36 -1.85 26.07
N MET A 390 -23.07 -3.07 26.50
CA MET A 390 -21.73 -3.65 26.45
C MET A 390 -21.61 -4.58 25.24
N GLN A 391 -20.45 -4.59 24.60
CA GLN A 391 -20.19 -5.46 23.46
C GLN A 391 -18.89 -6.24 23.61
N VAL A 392 -18.93 -7.52 23.20
CA VAL A 392 -17.75 -8.37 23.09
C VAL A 392 -17.85 -9.24 21.83
N LEU A 393 -16.73 -9.83 21.42
CA LEU A 393 -16.69 -10.75 20.29
C LEU A 393 -17.09 -12.17 20.71
N TYR A 394 -17.83 -12.84 19.83
CA TYR A 394 -18.14 -14.27 19.94
C TYR A 394 -16.86 -15.11 20.04
N GLY A 395 -16.83 -16.05 21.00
CA GLY A 395 -15.73 -17.00 21.16
C GLY A 395 -14.50 -16.49 21.91
N MET A 396 -14.48 -15.19 22.25
CA MET A 396 -13.37 -14.55 22.98
C MET A 396 -13.81 -14.05 24.36
N GLY A 397 -14.93 -13.33 24.42
CA GLY A 397 -15.39 -12.63 25.62
C GLY A 397 -16.41 -13.39 26.45
N ASP A 398 -16.70 -14.67 26.17
CA ASP A 398 -17.90 -15.35 26.67
C ASP A 398 -18.03 -15.36 28.21
N LYS A 399 -16.91 -15.54 28.93
CA LYS A 399 -16.92 -15.49 30.40
C LYS A 399 -17.24 -14.08 30.92
N LEU A 400 -16.61 -13.07 30.33
CA LEU A 400 -16.87 -11.67 30.66
C LEU A 400 -18.30 -11.28 30.30
N ALA A 401 -18.81 -11.72 29.14
CA ALA A 401 -20.20 -11.51 28.73
C ALA A 401 -21.18 -12.07 29.76
N LYS A 402 -20.97 -13.31 30.22
CA LYS A 402 -21.82 -13.92 31.27
C LYS A 402 -21.78 -13.13 32.57
N ALA A 403 -20.59 -12.69 33.01
CA ALA A 403 -20.46 -11.87 34.21
C ALA A 403 -21.19 -10.51 34.08
N LEU A 404 -21.11 -9.87 32.91
CA LEU A 404 -21.82 -8.61 32.62
C LEU A 404 -23.35 -8.80 32.61
N VAL A 405 -23.84 -9.87 31.99
CA VAL A 405 -25.27 -10.23 31.99
C VAL A 405 -25.78 -10.50 33.41
N GLN A 406 -25.05 -11.27 34.21
CA GLN A 406 -25.42 -11.58 35.61
C GLN A 406 -25.56 -10.32 36.46
N ARG A 407 -24.79 -9.28 36.14
CA ARG A 407 -24.84 -7.99 36.81
C ARG A 407 -25.94 -7.06 36.26
N GLY A 408 -26.77 -7.55 35.34
CA GLY A 408 -27.95 -6.86 34.82
C GLY A 408 -27.69 -5.92 33.63
N TYR A 409 -26.48 -5.92 33.06
CA TYR A 409 -26.17 -5.11 31.88
C TYR A 409 -26.63 -5.81 30.61
N ARG A 410 -27.05 -5.01 29.63
CA ARG A 410 -27.35 -5.51 28.29
C ARG A 410 -26.05 -5.76 27.54
N VAL A 411 -25.84 -7.00 27.12
CA VAL A 411 -24.63 -7.43 26.41
C VAL A 411 -24.98 -7.86 24.99
N ARG A 412 -24.21 -7.40 24.00
CA ARG A 412 -24.32 -7.81 22.60
C ARG A 412 -23.06 -8.51 22.13
N MET A 413 -23.22 -9.69 21.55
CA MET A 413 -22.14 -10.44 20.92
C MET A 413 -21.98 -10.02 19.47
N TYR A 414 -20.76 -9.67 19.06
CA TYR A 414 -20.41 -9.52 17.64
C TYR A 414 -20.17 -10.92 17.07
N CYS A 415 -20.99 -11.30 16.08
CA CYS A 415 -21.10 -12.65 15.56
C CYS A 415 -20.68 -12.67 14.08
N PRO A 416 -19.41 -13.01 13.78
CA PRO A 416 -18.96 -13.24 12.41
C PRO A 416 -19.65 -14.47 11.84
N TYR A 417 -20.04 -14.40 10.58
CA TYR A 417 -20.77 -15.44 9.88
C TYR A 417 -20.35 -15.48 8.42
N GLY A 418 -20.05 -16.67 7.91
CA GLY A 418 -19.74 -16.87 6.49
C GLY A 418 -18.84 -18.06 6.25
N ASP A 419 -18.40 -18.19 4.99
CA ASP A 419 -17.57 -19.29 4.54
C ASP A 419 -16.25 -19.37 5.32
N LEU A 420 -15.77 -20.61 5.53
CA LEU A 420 -14.58 -20.86 6.34
C LEU A 420 -13.32 -20.22 5.75
N LEU A 421 -13.26 -20.11 4.41
CA LEU A 421 -12.19 -19.49 3.62
C LEU A 421 -11.97 -18.01 4.01
N PRO A 422 -12.94 -17.09 3.80
CA PRO A 422 -12.88 -15.73 4.36
C PRO A 422 -12.68 -15.69 5.88
N GLY A 423 -13.21 -16.70 6.58
CA GLY A 423 -13.07 -16.86 8.02
C GLY A 423 -11.64 -17.05 8.52
N MET A 424 -10.69 -17.52 7.70
CA MET A 424 -9.30 -17.71 8.13
C MET A 424 -8.50 -16.41 8.23
N ALA A 425 -8.69 -15.48 7.30
CA ALA A 425 -8.11 -14.14 7.41
C ALA A 425 -8.65 -13.39 8.66
N TYR A 426 -9.92 -13.62 8.99
CA TYR A 426 -10.50 -13.16 10.25
C TYR A 426 -9.87 -13.88 11.45
N LEU A 427 -9.73 -15.21 11.40
CA LEU A 427 -9.11 -16.02 12.46
C LEU A 427 -7.70 -15.53 12.78
N ILE A 428 -6.86 -15.29 11.77
CA ILE A 428 -5.48 -14.79 11.99
C ILE A 428 -5.49 -13.45 12.70
N ARG A 429 -6.35 -12.51 12.26
CA ARG A 429 -6.51 -11.23 12.95
C ARG A 429 -6.94 -11.42 14.41
N ARG A 430 -7.84 -12.37 14.69
CA ARG A 430 -8.23 -12.72 16.08
C ARG A 430 -7.08 -13.34 16.87
N LEU A 431 -6.30 -14.23 16.26
CA LEU A 431 -5.13 -14.82 16.88
C LEU A 431 -4.11 -13.73 17.20
N LEU A 432 -3.79 -12.82 16.27
CA LEU A 432 -2.87 -11.69 16.52
C LEU A 432 -3.34 -10.82 17.70
N GLU A 433 -4.63 -10.47 17.76
CA GLU A 433 -5.20 -9.69 18.87
C GLU A 433 -5.07 -10.40 20.23
N ASN A 434 -5.29 -11.71 20.27
CA ASN A 434 -5.19 -12.51 21.48
C ASN A 434 -3.75 -12.79 21.89
N THR A 435 -2.84 -12.81 20.92
CA THR A 435 -1.46 -13.28 21.11
C THR A 435 -0.44 -12.15 21.27
N ALA A 436 -0.83 -10.90 21.04
CA ALA A 436 0.00 -9.74 21.33
C ALA A 436 0.43 -9.74 22.81
N ASN A 437 1.71 -9.49 23.10
CA ASN A 437 2.25 -9.41 24.48
C ASN A 437 1.51 -8.35 25.32
N SER A 438 0.93 -7.34 24.66
CA SER A 438 0.14 -6.27 25.24
C SER A 438 -1.33 -6.63 25.47
N SER A 439 -1.83 -7.76 24.96
CA SER A 439 -3.24 -8.15 25.06
C SER A 439 -3.66 -8.41 26.51
N PHE A 440 -4.81 -7.86 26.94
CA PHE A 440 -5.32 -8.06 28.30
C PHE A 440 -5.71 -9.52 28.56
N LEU A 441 -6.26 -10.20 27.55
CA LEU A 441 -6.62 -11.62 27.64
C LEU A 441 -5.39 -12.49 27.91
N ARG A 442 -4.25 -12.15 27.29
CA ARG A 442 -2.97 -12.80 27.57
C ARG A 442 -2.43 -12.43 28.95
N GLN A 443 -2.40 -11.14 29.28
CA GLN A 443 -1.86 -10.67 30.56
C GLN A 443 -2.64 -11.18 31.78
N SER A 444 -3.95 -11.45 31.63
CA SER A 444 -4.79 -12.04 32.68
C SER A 444 -4.63 -13.56 32.83
N GLN A 445 -3.96 -14.22 31.87
CA GLN A 445 -3.55 -15.63 31.94
C GLN A 445 -2.10 -15.79 32.43
N GLU A 446 -1.27 -14.76 32.33
CA GLU A 446 0.05 -14.66 32.96
C GLU A 446 -0.10 -14.39 34.47
N ASP A 447 0.82 -14.87 35.33
CA ASP A 447 0.86 -14.65 36.79
C ASP A 447 1.19 -13.18 37.17
N ARG A 448 0.46 -12.21 36.62
CA ARG A 448 0.60 -10.79 36.96
C ARG A 448 -0.28 -10.40 38.16
N PRO A 449 0.18 -9.48 39.03
CA PRO A 449 -0.64 -8.97 40.12
C PRO A 449 -1.94 -8.33 39.61
N ILE A 450 -3.07 -8.64 40.27
CA ILE A 450 -4.39 -8.08 39.93
C ILE A 450 -4.36 -6.55 39.97
N GLU A 451 -3.60 -5.98 40.89
CA GLU A 451 -3.42 -4.53 41.03
C GLU A 451 -2.80 -3.90 39.78
N GLN A 452 -1.91 -4.60 39.07
CA GLN A 452 -1.35 -4.12 37.81
C GLN A 452 -2.33 -4.23 36.66
N LEU A 453 -3.13 -5.30 36.60
CA LEU A 453 -4.14 -5.51 35.56
C LEU A 453 -5.27 -4.47 35.62
N LEU A 454 -5.59 -3.99 36.83
CA LEU A 454 -6.70 -3.08 37.10
C LEU A 454 -6.28 -1.62 37.31
N ALA A 455 -4.99 -1.33 37.27
CA ALA A 455 -4.46 0.02 37.40
C ALA A 455 -4.98 0.94 36.29
N ALA A 456 -5.25 2.20 36.63
CA ALA A 456 -5.52 3.23 35.64
C ALA A 456 -4.35 3.32 34.63
N PRO A 457 -4.62 3.46 33.33
CA PRO A 457 -3.58 3.56 32.32
C PRO A 457 -2.74 4.81 32.56
N LYS A 458 -1.43 4.62 32.78
CA LYS A 458 -0.49 5.73 32.99
C LYS A 458 0.25 6.02 31.70
N VAL A 459 0.10 7.24 31.20
CA VAL A 459 0.80 7.73 30.02
C VAL A 459 1.79 8.80 30.45
N SER A 460 3.09 8.56 30.29
CA SER A 460 4.08 9.62 30.44
C SER A 460 4.00 10.63 29.30
N GLU A 461 4.40 11.88 29.53
CA GLU A 461 4.45 12.88 28.45
C GLU A 461 5.34 12.44 27.28
N ALA A 462 6.42 11.71 27.57
CA ALA A 462 7.29 11.12 26.55
C ALA A 462 6.56 10.09 25.69
N GLN A 463 5.79 9.17 26.30
CA GLN A 463 5.01 8.16 25.57
C GLN A 463 3.88 8.78 24.74
N ALA A 464 3.22 9.83 25.24
CA ALA A 464 2.17 10.54 24.49
C ALA A 464 2.71 11.25 23.23
N LYS A 465 3.96 11.71 23.28
CA LYS A 465 4.65 12.43 22.18
C LYS A 465 5.54 11.54 21.32
N ALA A 466 5.82 10.31 21.73
CA ALA A 466 6.73 9.43 21.01
C ALA A 466 6.19 9.18 19.59
N GLU A 467 6.99 9.54 18.60
CA GLU A 467 6.87 9.07 17.23
C GLU A 467 7.82 7.89 17.07
N TYR A 468 7.31 6.78 16.53
CA TYR A 468 8.16 5.64 16.23
C TYR A 468 8.78 5.89 14.85
N HIS A 469 10.09 6.07 14.83
CA HIS A 469 10.86 6.19 13.59
C HIS A 469 11.73 4.95 13.45
N ALA A 470 11.39 4.09 12.49
CA ALA A 470 12.28 2.99 12.13
C ALA A 470 13.62 3.57 11.63
N LYS A 471 14.74 2.95 12.02
CA LYS A 471 16.06 3.37 11.54
C LYS A 471 16.15 3.03 10.04
N GLN A 472 16.01 4.04 9.19
CA GLN A 472 16.11 3.90 7.74
C GLN A 472 17.49 4.33 7.24
N ALA A 473 17.98 3.68 6.18
CA ALA A 473 19.25 4.04 5.55
C ALA A 473 19.17 5.39 4.83
N PHE A 474 18.02 5.69 4.23
CA PHE A 474 17.74 6.93 3.52
C PHE A 474 16.26 7.34 3.74
N PRO A 475 15.96 8.59 4.13
CA PRO A 475 14.60 9.04 4.35
C PRO A 475 13.97 9.52 3.02
N ASN A 476 13.22 8.63 2.36
CA ASN A 476 12.47 8.98 1.16
C ASN A 476 11.45 10.11 1.43
N ALA A 477 11.16 10.91 0.41
CA ALA A 477 10.15 11.95 0.44
C ALA A 477 8.76 11.33 0.58
N ALA A 478 7.93 11.92 1.44
CA ALA A 478 6.56 11.49 1.63
C ALA A 478 5.70 11.86 0.41
N ASP A 479 4.87 10.93 -0.04
CA ASP A 479 3.79 11.23 -0.98
C ASP A 479 2.70 12.06 -0.28
N THR A 480 1.87 12.74 -1.06
CA THR A 480 0.70 13.45 -0.55
C THR A 480 -0.35 12.46 -0.05
N ASP A 481 -0.70 12.54 1.24
CA ASP A 481 -1.87 11.83 1.78
C ASP A 481 -3.16 12.53 1.35
N TYR A 482 -3.73 12.08 0.24
CA TYR A 482 -4.99 12.58 -0.26
C TYR A 482 -6.21 12.14 0.58
N ALA A 483 -6.08 11.39 1.69
CA ALA A 483 -7.16 11.30 2.67
C ALA A 483 -7.38 12.63 3.41
N ASN A 484 -6.35 13.48 3.48
CA ASN A 484 -6.45 14.83 4.04
C ASN A 484 -7.14 15.81 3.06
N ILE A 485 -8.28 16.37 3.47
CA ILE A 485 -9.07 17.29 2.65
C ILE A 485 -8.29 18.56 2.23
N GLN A 486 -7.41 19.08 3.09
CA GLN A 486 -6.65 20.29 2.78
C GLN A 486 -5.62 20.03 1.67
N LEU A 487 -4.99 18.85 1.68
CA LEU A 487 -4.02 18.46 0.66
C LEU A 487 -4.70 18.20 -0.69
N ARG A 488 -5.89 17.56 -0.68
CA ARG A 488 -6.73 17.44 -1.90
C ARG A 488 -7.08 18.80 -2.49
N GLN A 489 -7.57 19.73 -1.67
CA GLN A 489 -7.95 21.07 -2.12
C GLN A 489 -6.76 21.85 -2.71
N LYS A 490 -5.55 21.67 -2.16
CA LYS A 490 -4.33 22.25 -2.74
C LYS A 490 -4.04 21.70 -4.14
N ALA A 491 -4.16 20.39 -4.34
CA ALA A 491 -3.98 19.78 -5.66
C ALA A 491 -5.04 20.26 -6.68
N GLU A 492 -6.30 20.32 -6.28
CA GLU A 492 -7.39 20.88 -7.11
C GLU A 492 -7.13 22.35 -7.50
N GLN A 493 -6.67 23.16 -6.54
CA GLN A 493 -6.34 24.56 -6.80
C GLN A 493 -5.11 24.70 -7.71
N ALA A 494 -4.11 23.83 -7.55
CA ALA A 494 -2.94 23.81 -8.42
C ALA A 494 -3.32 23.46 -9.87
N LEU A 495 -4.20 22.48 -10.09
CA LEU A 495 -4.75 22.16 -11.42
C LEU A 495 -5.42 23.38 -12.07
N LYS A 496 -6.27 24.10 -11.33
CA LYS A 496 -6.90 25.33 -11.81
C LYS A 496 -5.87 26.41 -12.16
N THR A 497 -4.84 26.55 -11.34
CA THR A 497 -3.79 27.57 -11.51
C THR A 497 -2.90 27.25 -12.72
N VAL A 498 -2.52 25.99 -12.91
CA VAL A 498 -1.74 25.53 -14.08
C VAL A 498 -2.54 25.67 -15.37
N ARG A 499 -3.83 25.34 -15.36
CA ARG A 499 -4.73 25.55 -16.53
C ARG A 499 -4.75 27.00 -17.03
N GLN A 500 -4.53 28.00 -16.16
CA GLN A 500 -4.42 29.42 -16.56
C GLN A 500 -3.08 29.76 -17.24
N GLN A 501 -2.11 28.86 -17.20
CA GLN A 501 -0.77 29.06 -17.74
C GLN A 501 -0.51 28.30 -19.05
N LEU A 502 -1.51 27.60 -19.58
CA LEU A 502 -1.36 26.80 -20.81
C LEU A 502 -1.11 27.68 -22.03
N GLY A 503 -0.56 27.09 -23.09
CA GLY A 503 -0.31 27.74 -24.37
C GLY A 503 0.93 28.66 -24.40
N LYS A 504 1.66 28.81 -23.29
CA LYS A 504 2.93 29.54 -23.22
C LYS A 504 3.99 28.90 -24.12
N THR A 505 4.93 29.72 -24.60
CA THR A 505 6.13 29.25 -25.31
C THR A 505 7.27 29.04 -24.32
N TYR A 506 7.93 27.90 -24.42
CA TYR A 506 9.08 27.50 -23.61
C TYR A 506 10.31 27.37 -24.51
N SER A 507 11.29 28.24 -24.28
CA SER A 507 12.52 28.30 -25.05
C SER A 507 13.60 27.36 -24.47
N PRO A 508 14.50 26.80 -25.30
CA PRO A 508 15.71 26.11 -24.85
C PRO A 508 16.59 26.99 -23.95
N LEU A 509 17.32 26.39 -23.02
CA LEU A 509 18.31 27.07 -22.17
C LEU A 509 19.73 26.65 -22.60
N ILE A 510 20.50 27.59 -23.14
CA ILE A 510 21.90 27.37 -23.58
C ILE A 510 22.78 28.38 -22.86
N ASN A 511 23.83 27.89 -22.19
CA ASN A 511 24.76 28.73 -21.43
C ASN A 511 24.10 29.69 -20.41
N GLY A 512 23.02 29.25 -19.76
CA GLY A 512 22.29 30.06 -18.77
C GLY A 512 21.32 31.09 -19.37
N GLU A 513 21.15 31.14 -20.69
CA GLU A 513 20.23 32.05 -21.37
C GLU A 513 19.16 31.28 -22.16
N TYR A 514 17.93 31.79 -22.15
CA TYR A 514 16.86 31.25 -22.97
C TYR A 514 17.00 31.75 -24.42
N VAL A 515 17.10 30.83 -25.37
CA VAL A 515 17.38 31.16 -26.78
C VAL A 515 16.16 30.99 -27.66
N ASN A 516 16.02 31.84 -28.67
CA ASN A 516 14.96 31.71 -29.67
C ASN A 516 15.24 30.53 -30.63
N THR A 517 14.18 29.94 -31.16
CA THR A 517 14.25 28.87 -32.15
C THR A 517 13.42 29.22 -33.38
N LEU A 518 13.78 28.65 -34.54
CA LEU A 518 13.02 28.81 -35.78
C LEU A 518 11.78 27.92 -35.81
N GLU A 519 11.88 26.75 -35.18
CA GLU A 519 10.79 25.78 -35.11
C GLU A 519 10.23 25.73 -33.68
N THR A 520 8.91 25.56 -33.57
CA THR A 520 8.22 25.22 -32.33
C THR A 520 7.33 24.01 -32.56
N VAL A 521 7.09 23.22 -31.52
CA VAL A 521 6.16 22.09 -31.52
C VAL A 521 5.17 22.27 -30.37
N ASP A 522 3.89 21.99 -30.63
CA ASP A 522 2.86 22.01 -29.61
C ASP A 522 2.93 20.73 -28.77
N SER A 523 3.02 20.90 -27.45
CA SER A 523 2.74 19.85 -26.47
C SER A 523 1.27 19.94 -26.10
N VAL A 524 0.52 18.85 -26.24
CA VAL A 524 -0.95 18.82 -26.11
C VAL A 524 -1.39 17.92 -24.96
N ASN A 525 -2.60 18.16 -24.45
CA ASN A 525 -3.19 17.31 -23.41
C ASN A 525 -3.63 15.97 -24.04
N PRO A 526 -3.09 14.81 -23.62
CA PRO A 526 -3.51 13.52 -24.19
C PRO A 526 -4.97 13.17 -23.88
N SER A 527 -5.55 13.73 -22.82
CA SER A 527 -6.97 13.56 -22.50
C SER A 527 -7.87 14.41 -23.40
N HIS A 528 -7.35 15.51 -23.94
CA HIS A 528 -8.07 16.49 -24.75
C HIS A 528 -7.10 17.13 -25.76
N TYR A 529 -6.80 16.42 -26.87
CA TYR A 529 -5.71 16.78 -27.78
C TYR A 529 -5.84 18.15 -28.48
N SER A 530 -7.02 18.79 -28.43
CA SER A 530 -7.21 20.18 -28.88
C SER A 530 -6.68 21.23 -27.90
N GLU A 531 -6.41 20.85 -26.65
CA GLU A 531 -5.84 21.70 -25.62
C GLU A 531 -4.31 21.69 -25.69
N VAL A 532 -3.73 22.83 -26.08
CA VAL A 532 -2.27 23.02 -26.13
C VAL A 532 -1.76 23.38 -24.74
N ILE A 533 -0.97 22.48 -24.14
CA ILE A 533 -0.33 22.70 -22.84
C ILE A 533 0.75 23.77 -22.95
N GLY A 534 1.57 23.72 -23.99
CA GLY A 534 2.61 24.72 -24.26
C GLY A 534 3.29 24.48 -25.59
N LYS A 535 4.03 25.49 -26.05
CA LYS A 535 4.80 25.45 -27.31
C LYS A 535 6.27 25.35 -27.00
N ILE A 536 6.95 24.36 -27.55
CA ILE A 536 8.36 24.07 -27.24
C ILE A 536 9.23 24.54 -28.39
N GLY A 537 10.18 25.42 -28.11
CA GLY A 537 11.20 25.79 -29.09
C GLY A 537 12.14 24.62 -29.35
N MET A 538 12.33 24.25 -30.62
CA MET A 538 13.18 23.11 -31.00
C MET A 538 14.54 23.60 -31.50
N ILE A 539 15.63 23.11 -30.88
CA ILE A 539 16.98 23.53 -31.24
C ILE A 539 17.42 22.99 -32.61
N SER A 540 18.27 23.75 -33.29
CA SER A 540 19.00 23.30 -34.48
C SER A 540 20.28 22.52 -34.10
N ILE A 541 20.93 21.90 -35.09
CA ILE A 541 22.26 21.29 -34.91
C ILE A 541 23.31 22.33 -34.50
N GLU A 542 23.23 23.54 -35.06
CA GLU A 542 24.12 24.65 -34.70
C GLU A 542 23.95 25.06 -33.23
N GLN A 543 22.70 25.12 -32.75
CA GLN A 543 22.41 25.38 -31.34
C GLN A 543 22.88 24.22 -30.44
N ALA A 544 22.77 22.96 -30.91
CA ALA A 544 23.32 21.81 -30.18
C ALA A 544 24.85 21.89 -30.04
N GLU A 545 25.56 22.27 -31.11
CA GLU A 545 27.00 22.52 -31.11
C GLU A 545 27.38 23.66 -30.14
N ASN A 546 26.63 24.76 -30.15
CA ASN A 546 26.83 25.87 -29.20
C ASN A 546 26.63 25.41 -27.75
N ALA A 547 25.64 24.55 -27.49
CA ALA A 547 25.44 23.98 -26.17
C ALA A 547 26.62 23.10 -25.74
N ILE A 548 27.12 22.23 -26.61
CA ILE A 548 28.29 21.40 -26.30
C ILE A 548 29.54 22.26 -26.04
N ARG A 549 29.72 23.34 -26.81
CA ARG A 549 30.81 24.31 -26.59
C ARG A 549 30.70 25.00 -25.23
N ALA A 550 29.50 25.41 -24.83
CA ALA A 550 29.26 26.01 -23.51
C ALA A 550 29.56 25.01 -22.37
N ALA A 551 29.09 23.76 -22.49
CA ALA A 551 29.41 22.70 -21.51
C ALA A 551 30.91 22.44 -21.41
N LYS A 552 31.61 22.40 -22.55
CA LYS A 552 33.07 22.25 -22.59
C LYS A 552 33.78 23.41 -21.87
N ALA A 553 33.31 24.64 -22.04
CA ALA A 553 33.88 25.82 -21.40
C ALA A 553 33.62 25.84 -19.88
N ALA A 554 32.45 25.36 -19.42
CA ALA A 554 32.08 25.32 -18.01
C ALA A 554 32.75 24.16 -17.23
N PHE A 555 33.04 23.04 -17.91
CA PHE A 555 33.52 21.81 -17.28
C PHE A 555 34.77 21.97 -16.38
N PRO A 556 35.84 22.71 -16.77
CA PRO A 556 37.02 22.86 -15.93
C PRO A 556 36.75 23.48 -14.56
N ALA A 557 35.81 24.43 -14.48
CA ALA A 557 35.39 25.04 -13.23
C ALA A 557 34.47 24.10 -12.44
N TRP A 558 33.47 23.52 -13.11
CA TRP A 558 32.50 22.65 -12.45
C TRP A 558 33.11 21.39 -11.84
N ARG A 559 34.07 20.76 -12.53
CA ARG A 559 34.77 19.59 -11.99
C ARG A 559 35.59 19.89 -10.73
N GLN A 560 36.01 21.15 -10.54
CA GLN A 560 36.78 21.61 -9.38
C GLN A 560 35.89 22.10 -8.24
N THR A 561 34.62 22.43 -8.51
CA THR A 561 33.64 22.78 -7.49
C THR A 561 33.55 21.65 -6.44
N PRO A 562 33.69 21.93 -5.14
CA PRO A 562 33.63 20.90 -4.10
C PRO A 562 32.32 20.10 -4.15
N VAL A 563 32.39 18.79 -3.87
CA VAL A 563 31.23 17.88 -3.89
C VAL A 563 30.07 18.42 -3.06
N ARG A 564 30.35 18.92 -1.85
CA ARG A 564 29.34 19.52 -0.96
C ARG A 564 28.57 20.68 -1.61
N VAL A 565 29.22 21.49 -2.45
CA VAL A 565 28.56 22.61 -3.15
C VAL A 565 27.67 22.07 -4.27
N ARG A 566 28.15 21.08 -5.04
CA ARG A 566 27.34 20.43 -6.08
C ARG A 566 26.13 19.72 -5.49
N ALA A 567 26.33 18.97 -4.40
CA ALA A 567 25.28 18.32 -3.61
C ALA A 567 24.29 19.35 -3.02
N GLY A 568 24.77 20.53 -2.60
CA GLY A 568 23.93 21.64 -2.15
C GLY A 568 22.92 22.13 -3.20
N VAL A 569 23.33 22.22 -4.48
CA VAL A 569 22.42 22.59 -5.58
C VAL A 569 21.29 21.55 -5.73
N LEU A 570 21.61 20.25 -5.66
CA LEU A 570 20.61 19.18 -5.73
C LEU A 570 19.63 19.23 -4.56
N ARG A 571 20.13 19.40 -3.32
CA ARG A 571 19.27 19.52 -2.14
C ARG A 571 18.36 20.75 -2.25
N LYS A 572 18.86 21.86 -2.80
CA LYS A 572 18.04 23.06 -3.07
C LYS A 572 16.97 22.79 -4.12
N ALA A 573 17.30 22.09 -5.21
CA ALA A 573 16.31 21.68 -6.21
C ALA A 573 15.21 20.79 -5.61
N ALA A 574 15.59 19.86 -4.72
CA ALA A 574 14.65 19.01 -3.99
C ALA A 574 13.70 19.82 -3.09
N GLU A 575 14.19 20.85 -2.40
CA GLU A 575 13.36 21.76 -1.60
C GLU A 575 12.35 22.53 -2.48
N ILE A 576 12.78 23.03 -3.64
CA ILE A 576 11.91 23.77 -4.56
C ILE A 576 10.84 22.83 -5.16
N MET A 577 11.20 21.58 -5.49
CA MET A 577 10.25 20.56 -5.94
C MET A 577 9.19 20.28 -4.89
N GLU A 578 9.58 20.16 -3.61
CA GLU A 578 8.63 19.96 -2.51
C GLU A 578 7.68 21.17 -2.37
N GLN A 579 8.20 22.40 -2.46
CA GLN A 579 7.39 23.63 -2.41
C GLN A 579 6.41 23.74 -3.59
N ARG A 580 6.80 23.24 -4.78
CA ARG A 580 6.01 23.24 -6.01
C ARG A 580 5.28 21.91 -6.27
N ARG A 581 5.22 20.99 -5.31
CA ARG A 581 4.70 19.61 -5.50
C ARG A 581 3.38 19.55 -6.24
N HIS A 582 2.36 20.27 -5.76
CA HIS A 582 1.04 20.24 -6.38
C HIS A 582 1.00 20.89 -7.78
N GLU A 583 1.87 21.87 -8.05
CA GLU A 583 2.03 22.46 -9.38
C GLU A 583 2.63 21.42 -10.35
N LEU A 584 3.67 20.72 -9.94
CA LEU A 584 4.32 19.67 -10.73
C LEU A 584 3.37 18.51 -11.01
N VAL A 585 2.58 18.11 -10.01
CA VAL A 585 1.49 17.13 -10.17
C VAL A 585 0.51 17.59 -11.25
N ALA A 586 0.06 18.85 -11.19
CA ALA A 586 -0.87 19.39 -12.17
C ALA A 586 -0.31 19.40 -13.61
N TRP A 587 0.97 19.75 -13.79
CA TRP A 587 1.62 19.65 -15.11
C TRP A 587 1.66 18.21 -15.62
N MET A 588 2.00 17.22 -14.78
CA MET A 588 2.02 15.81 -15.18
C MET A 588 0.63 15.25 -15.49
N VAL A 589 -0.39 15.67 -14.75
CA VAL A 589 -1.78 15.30 -15.02
C VAL A 589 -2.22 15.79 -16.40
N LEU A 590 -1.91 17.05 -16.73
CA LEU A 590 -2.37 17.70 -17.96
C LEU A 590 -1.52 17.37 -19.19
N GLU A 591 -0.19 17.33 -19.07
CA GLU A 591 0.71 17.08 -20.21
C GLU A 591 0.96 15.59 -20.47
N ALA A 592 1.06 14.79 -19.41
CA ALA A 592 1.38 13.35 -19.54
C ALA A 592 0.16 12.44 -19.33
N GLY A 593 -1.02 12.99 -19.00
CA GLY A 593 -2.25 12.21 -18.80
C GLY A 593 -2.23 11.33 -17.54
N LYS A 594 -1.35 11.63 -16.57
CA LYS A 594 -1.28 10.87 -15.32
C LYS A 594 -2.50 11.15 -14.45
N THR A 595 -2.95 10.14 -13.70
CA THR A 595 -3.87 10.38 -12.58
C THR A 595 -3.10 10.99 -11.41
N LEU A 596 -3.81 11.65 -10.48
CA LEU A 596 -3.18 12.23 -9.27
C LEU A 596 -2.30 11.21 -8.51
N ARG A 597 -2.80 9.97 -8.37
CA ARG A 597 -2.09 8.87 -7.69
C ARG A 597 -0.86 8.34 -8.47
N GLN A 598 -0.73 8.66 -9.75
CA GLN A 598 0.45 8.31 -10.55
C GLN A 598 1.44 9.48 -10.67
N ALA A 599 0.95 10.71 -10.62
CA ALA A 599 1.76 11.92 -10.74
C ALA A 599 2.46 12.29 -9.41
N ASP A 600 1.76 12.19 -8.27
CA ASP A 600 2.32 12.64 -6.99
C ASP A 600 3.55 11.84 -6.51
N PRO A 601 3.56 10.50 -6.55
CA PRO A 601 4.75 9.73 -6.19
C PRO A 601 5.95 10.02 -7.09
N GLU A 602 5.73 10.48 -8.32
CA GLU A 602 6.82 10.85 -9.21
C GLU A 602 7.54 12.13 -8.75
N VAL A 603 6.84 13.06 -8.09
CA VAL A 603 7.49 14.20 -7.44
C VAL A 603 8.39 13.71 -6.30
N SER A 604 7.89 12.78 -5.48
CA SER A 604 8.68 12.17 -4.40
C SER A 604 9.92 11.47 -4.94
N GLU A 605 9.79 10.71 -6.04
CA GLU A 605 10.91 10.02 -6.69
C GLU A 605 11.97 11.01 -7.23
N ALA A 606 11.54 12.14 -7.82
CA ALA A 606 12.46 13.20 -8.28
C ALA A 606 13.23 13.85 -7.12
N ILE A 607 12.54 14.14 -6.01
CA ILE A 607 13.13 14.66 -4.77
C ILE A 607 14.13 13.66 -4.19
N ASP A 608 13.77 12.38 -4.19
CA ASP A 608 14.62 11.31 -3.70
C ASP A 608 15.89 11.19 -4.52
N PHE A 609 15.82 11.23 -5.85
CA PHE A 609 17.05 11.22 -6.67
C PHE A 609 17.98 12.38 -6.33
N CYS A 610 17.45 13.59 -6.15
CA CYS A 610 18.25 14.75 -5.77
C CYS A 610 18.96 14.52 -4.42
N ARG A 611 18.23 14.07 -3.39
CA ARG A 611 18.76 13.87 -2.04
C ARG A 611 19.70 12.66 -1.97
N TYR A 612 19.30 11.54 -2.54
CA TYR A 612 20.05 10.28 -2.52
C TYR A 612 21.39 10.42 -3.25
N TYR A 613 21.40 11.01 -4.45
CA TYR A 613 22.66 11.19 -5.19
C TYR A 613 23.56 12.28 -4.59
N ALA A 614 23.01 13.26 -3.88
CA ALA A 614 23.80 14.20 -3.09
C ALA A 614 24.57 13.46 -1.98
N ASP A 615 23.88 12.61 -1.21
CA ASP A 615 24.47 11.82 -0.13
C ASP A 615 25.47 10.78 -0.66
N GLU A 616 25.12 10.08 -1.74
CA GLU A 616 26.00 9.07 -2.36
C GLU A 616 27.26 9.69 -2.97
N MET A 617 27.19 10.88 -3.56
CA MET A 617 28.40 11.53 -4.06
C MET A 617 29.32 11.98 -2.92
N GLU A 618 28.77 12.43 -1.79
CA GLU A 618 29.56 12.74 -0.59
C GLU A 618 30.22 11.47 -0.03
N ARG A 619 29.51 10.33 -0.02
CA ARG A 619 30.08 9.02 0.33
C ARG A 619 31.24 8.63 -0.60
N LEU A 620 31.03 8.72 -1.91
CA LEU A 620 32.04 8.35 -2.92
C LEU A 620 33.25 9.30 -2.93
N ALA A 621 33.05 10.57 -2.56
CA ALA A 621 34.12 11.57 -2.48
C ALA A 621 35.17 11.25 -1.41
N ALA A 622 34.81 10.47 -0.38
CA ALA A 622 35.77 10.00 0.63
C ALA A 622 36.86 9.09 0.02
N GLY A 623 36.56 8.41 -1.08
CA GLY A 623 37.48 7.48 -1.73
C GLY A 623 37.90 6.32 -0.81
N TYR A 624 39.04 5.71 -1.12
CA TYR A 624 39.65 4.68 -0.32
C TYR A 624 41.13 4.99 -0.06
N ASN A 625 41.56 4.73 1.16
CA ASN A 625 42.94 4.84 1.60
C ASN A 625 43.60 3.44 1.62
N TYR A 626 44.69 3.28 0.86
CA TYR A 626 45.52 2.08 0.84
C TYR A 626 46.99 2.39 1.18
N ASP A 627 47.24 3.41 1.99
CA ASP A 627 48.58 3.84 2.42
C ASP A 627 49.37 2.67 3.04
N ILE A 628 50.68 2.68 2.82
CA ILE A 628 51.66 1.79 3.46
C ILE A 628 52.82 2.64 4.03
N PRO A 629 53.65 2.12 4.94
CA PRO A 629 54.78 2.91 5.46
C PRO A 629 55.67 3.47 4.33
N GLY A 630 55.84 4.79 4.30
CA GLY A 630 56.65 5.48 3.27
C GLY A 630 55.91 5.85 1.98
N GLU A 631 54.64 5.48 1.81
CA GLU A 631 53.88 5.70 0.57
C GLU A 631 52.40 5.98 0.86
N THR A 632 51.85 7.04 0.26
CA THR A 632 50.40 7.26 0.27
C THR A 632 49.76 6.73 -1.01
N ASN A 633 48.62 6.06 -0.89
CA ASN A 633 47.86 5.49 -2.00
C ASN A 633 46.39 5.89 -1.88
N ARG A 634 45.95 6.82 -2.74
CA ARG A 634 44.60 7.38 -2.74
C ARG A 634 43.82 6.90 -3.96
N TYR A 635 42.84 6.03 -3.75
CA TYR A 635 41.88 5.64 -4.79
C TYR A 635 40.65 6.53 -4.71
N HIS A 636 40.42 7.36 -5.73
CA HIS A 636 39.31 8.31 -5.76
C HIS A 636 38.68 8.38 -7.16
N TYR A 637 37.64 9.20 -7.29
CA TYR A 637 36.86 9.32 -8.51
C TYR A 637 36.93 10.74 -9.09
N GLN A 638 36.96 10.86 -10.41
CA GLN A 638 36.87 12.12 -11.15
C GLN A 638 35.70 12.07 -12.16
N PRO A 639 35.06 13.21 -12.48
CA PRO A 639 34.02 13.25 -13.52
C PRO A 639 34.58 12.92 -14.90
N ARG A 640 33.69 12.47 -15.79
CA ARG A 640 34.06 12.05 -17.14
C ARG A 640 34.12 13.23 -18.11
N GLY A 641 33.19 14.18 -18.05
CA GLY A 641 33.15 15.31 -18.97
C GLY A 641 31.74 15.81 -19.26
N ILE A 642 31.36 15.77 -20.55
CA ILE A 642 30.04 16.20 -21.02
C ILE A 642 29.12 14.99 -21.12
N SER A 643 27.93 15.11 -20.53
CA SER A 643 26.87 14.11 -20.58
C SER A 643 25.68 14.58 -21.40
N VAL A 644 25.09 13.68 -22.17
CA VAL A 644 23.83 13.91 -22.89
C VAL A 644 22.77 12.99 -22.28
N VAL A 645 21.71 13.60 -21.75
CA VAL A 645 20.55 12.92 -21.19
C VAL A 645 19.44 12.93 -22.23
N ILE A 646 18.97 11.75 -22.61
CA ILE A 646 17.81 11.54 -23.50
C ILE A 646 16.75 10.82 -22.67
N SER A 647 15.76 11.59 -22.21
CA SER A 647 14.80 11.11 -21.22
C SER A 647 13.45 10.71 -21.85
N PRO A 648 12.71 9.78 -21.22
CA PRO A 648 11.42 9.31 -21.72
C PRO A 648 10.30 10.28 -21.33
N TRP A 649 9.08 9.99 -21.80
CA TRP A 649 7.88 10.77 -21.50
C TRP A 649 7.02 10.18 -20.37
N ASN A 650 7.19 8.91 -20.03
CA ASN A 650 6.25 8.20 -19.15
C ASN A 650 6.50 8.44 -17.65
N PHE A 651 7.74 8.81 -17.29
CA PHE A 651 8.09 9.44 -16.03
C PHE A 651 8.79 10.77 -16.38
N PRO A 652 8.02 11.78 -16.80
CA PRO A 652 8.55 13.02 -17.38
C PRO A 652 9.19 13.97 -16.37
N LEU A 653 9.09 13.69 -15.07
CA LEU A 653 9.75 14.43 -14.01
C LEU A 653 10.87 13.60 -13.38
N ALA A 654 10.56 12.43 -12.82
CA ALA A 654 11.50 11.66 -12.00
C ALA A 654 12.72 11.17 -12.78
N ILE A 655 12.51 10.51 -13.93
CA ILE A 655 13.62 9.94 -14.71
C ILE A 655 14.53 11.05 -15.27
N PRO A 656 14.02 12.12 -15.93
CA PRO A 656 14.87 13.22 -16.38
C PRO A 656 15.62 13.90 -15.23
N VAL A 657 14.99 14.10 -14.07
CA VAL A 657 15.68 14.62 -12.87
C VAL A 657 16.78 13.65 -12.45
N GLY A 658 16.48 12.37 -12.23
CA GLY A 658 17.44 11.38 -11.75
C GLY A 658 18.68 11.25 -12.64
N MET A 659 18.49 11.15 -13.95
CA MET A 659 19.58 11.10 -14.93
C MET A 659 20.44 12.37 -14.92
N THR A 660 19.78 13.53 -14.88
CA THR A 660 20.43 14.82 -14.96
C THR A 660 21.24 15.09 -13.70
N VAL A 661 20.61 14.94 -12.54
CA VAL A 661 21.23 15.31 -11.26
C VAL A 661 22.35 14.33 -10.86
N ALA A 662 22.25 13.05 -11.23
CA ALA A 662 23.36 12.09 -11.08
C ALA A 662 24.61 12.54 -11.86
N SER A 663 24.43 12.97 -13.11
CA SER A 663 25.50 13.50 -13.94
C SER A 663 26.12 14.78 -13.37
N LEU A 664 25.26 15.73 -12.98
CA LEU A 664 25.65 17.02 -12.43
C LEU A 664 26.45 16.87 -11.13
N VAL A 665 25.97 16.08 -10.17
CA VAL A 665 26.62 15.92 -8.86
C VAL A 665 27.95 15.18 -8.96
N ALA A 666 28.08 14.26 -9.92
CA ALA A 666 29.35 13.62 -10.26
C ALA A 666 30.40 14.60 -10.80
N GLY A 667 30.01 15.82 -11.17
CA GLY A 667 30.89 16.89 -11.65
C GLY A 667 30.95 17.02 -13.18
N ASN A 668 30.00 16.40 -13.89
CA ASN A 668 29.87 16.51 -15.35
C ASN A 668 29.01 17.73 -15.72
N CYS A 669 29.17 18.24 -16.95
CA CYS A 669 28.22 19.18 -17.55
C CYS A 669 27.19 18.42 -18.38
N THR A 670 25.92 18.79 -18.31
CA THR A 670 24.81 17.94 -18.74
C THR A 670 23.86 18.67 -19.69
N LEU A 671 23.56 18.04 -20.81
CA LEU A 671 22.57 18.49 -21.79
C LEU A 671 21.34 17.58 -21.71
N LEU A 672 20.18 18.12 -21.35
CA LEU A 672 18.91 17.40 -21.30
C LEU A 672 18.10 17.59 -22.58
N LYS A 673 17.92 16.49 -23.32
CA LYS A 673 17.05 16.39 -24.51
C LYS A 673 15.81 15.56 -24.16
N PRO A 674 14.72 16.19 -23.72
CA PRO A 674 13.51 15.47 -23.30
C PRO A 674 12.76 14.83 -24.46
N ALA A 675 11.82 13.94 -24.15
CA ALA A 675 10.77 13.56 -25.08
C ALA A 675 9.91 14.79 -25.45
N ALA A 676 9.51 14.89 -26.73
CA ALA A 676 8.83 16.09 -27.23
C ALA A 676 7.45 16.31 -26.55
N VAL A 677 6.72 15.23 -26.30
CA VAL A 677 5.36 15.21 -25.75
C VAL A 677 5.25 15.59 -24.27
N THR A 678 6.38 15.76 -23.56
CA THR A 678 6.43 16.13 -22.13
C THR A 678 7.48 17.20 -21.83
N SER A 679 7.74 18.03 -22.83
CA SER A 679 8.81 19.03 -22.77
C SER A 679 8.45 20.25 -21.92
N VAL A 680 7.17 20.52 -21.61
CA VAL A 680 6.80 21.57 -20.65
C VAL A 680 7.22 21.17 -19.24
N ILE A 681 6.99 19.92 -18.82
CA ILE A 681 7.51 19.40 -17.54
C ILE A 681 9.03 19.50 -17.49
N ALA A 682 9.74 19.17 -18.57
CA ALA A 682 11.20 19.33 -18.62
C ALA A 682 11.66 20.80 -18.56
N ALA A 683 10.86 21.74 -19.07
CA ALA A 683 11.08 23.17 -18.85
C ALA A 683 10.88 23.56 -17.38
N LYS A 684 9.96 22.92 -16.64
CA LYS A 684 9.83 23.12 -15.18
C LYS A 684 11.02 22.58 -14.40
N ILE A 685 11.59 21.44 -14.79
CA ILE A 685 12.88 20.97 -14.25
C ILE A 685 13.98 22.02 -14.46
N THR A 686 14.00 22.63 -15.65
CA THR A 686 14.97 23.66 -16.01
C THR A 686 14.82 24.90 -15.14
N GLU A 687 13.59 25.41 -14.95
CA GLU A 687 13.28 26.51 -14.03
C GLU A 687 13.81 26.21 -12.61
N ILE A 688 13.55 25.00 -12.11
CA ILE A 688 13.97 24.56 -10.77
C ILE A 688 15.50 24.51 -10.63
N LEU A 689 16.22 23.97 -11.61
CA LEU A 689 17.68 23.89 -11.54
C LEU A 689 18.33 25.27 -11.64
N VAL A 690 17.77 26.17 -12.45
CA VAL A 690 18.20 27.58 -12.53
C VAL A 690 17.96 28.28 -11.19
N GLU A 691 16.77 28.14 -10.60
CA GLU A 691 16.44 28.70 -9.29
C GLU A 691 17.31 28.11 -8.16
N ALA A 692 17.69 26.83 -8.27
CA ALA A 692 18.62 26.18 -7.34
C ALA A 692 20.09 26.68 -7.47
N GLY A 693 20.37 27.53 -8.47
CA GLY A 693 21.68 28.18 -8.65
C GLY A 693 22.68 27.38 -9.48
N ILE A 694 22.21 26.53 -10.42
CA ILE A 694 23.12 25.84 -11.34
C ILE A 694 23.90 26.86 -12.20
N PRO A 695 25.24 26.75 -12.33
CA PRO A 695 26.01 27.72 -13.11
C PRO A 695 25.74 27.63 -14.62
N ALA A 696 25.94 28.76 -15.31
CA ALA A 696 25.85 28.84 -16.77
C ALA A 696 26.76 27.79 -17.45
N GLY A 697 26.20 27.09 -18.45
CA GLY A 697 26.89 26.07 -19.22
C GLY A 697 27.00 24.70 -18.53
N VAL A 698 26.75 24.61 -17.22
CA VAL A 698 26.79 23.33 -16.49
C VAL A 698 25.57 22.46 -16.78
N PHE A 699 24.37 23.05 -16.75
CA PHE A 699 23.14 22.41 -17.19
C PHE A 699 22.56 23.15 -18.40
N GLN A 700 21.99 22.40 -19.35
CA GLN A 700 21.38 22.95 -20.55
C GLN A 700 20.12 22.17 -20.94
N PHE A 701 19.10 22.91 -21.34
CA PHE A 701 17.83 22.37 -21.80
C PHE A 701 17.77 22.47 -23.33
N VAL A 702 17.82 21.33 -24.00
CA VAL A 702 18.03 21.21 -25.45
C VAL A 702 16.95 20.36 -26.13
N PRO A 703 15.67 20.75 -26.05
CA PRO A 703 14.60 20.08 -26.78
C PRO A 703 14.88 20.09 -28.29
N GLY A 704 14.89 18.91 -28.91
CA GLY A 704 15.30 18.73 -30.30
C GLY A 704 14.81 17.42 -30.88
N LYS A 705 14.64 17.36 -32.21
CA LYS A 705 14.19 16.14 -32.92
C LYS A 705 15.19 15.01 -32.70
N GLY A 706 14.71 13.82 -32.32
CA GLY A 706 15.57 12.67 -32.01
C GLY A 706 16.42 12.23 -33.21
N SER A 707 15.81 12.14 -34.39
CA SER A 707 16.45 11.70 -35.64
C SER A 707 17.59 12.60 -36.11
N THR A 708 17.58 13.89 -35.73
CA THR A 708 18.61 14.86 -36.13
C THR A 708 19.49 15.27 -34.95
N VAL A 709 18.97 16.10 -34.04
CA VAL A 709 19.70 16.65 -32.89
C VAL A 709 20.15 15.54 -31.93
N GLY A 710 19.29 14.56 -31.64
CA GLY A 710 19.64 13.41 -30.79
C GLY A 710 20.81 12.62 -31.37
N THR A 711 20.69 12.19 -32.64
CA THR A 711 21.75 11.49 -33.38
C THR A 711 23.07 12.29 -33.41
N TYR A 712 22.99 13.60 -33.65
CA TYR A 712 24.16 14.48 -33.67
C TYR A 712 24.90 14.48 -32.33
N MET A 713 24.17 14.67 -31.22
CA MET A 713 24.76 14.68 -29.88
C MET A 713 25.36 13.32 -29.49
N VAL A 714 24.71 12.21 -29.83
CA VAL A 714 25.24 10.85 -29.59
C VAL A 714 26.58 10.64 -30.31
N LYS A 715 26.72 11.13 -31.54
CA LYS A 715 27.95 11.00 -32.33
C LYS A 715 29.01 12.04 -31.96
N HIS A 716 28.66 13.14 -31.33
CA HIS A 716 29.59 14.24 -31.12
C HIS A 716 30.89 13.83 -30.36
N PRO A 717 32.10 14.21 -30.84
CA PRO A 717 33.38 13.73 -30.30
C PRO A 717 33.72 14.28 -28.90
N GLN A 718 32.99 15.27 -28.40
CA GLN A 718 33.18 15.84 -27.06
C GLN A 718 32.23 15.25 -26.00
N VAL A 719 31.28 14.40 -26.39
CA VAL A 719 30.33 13.77 -25.45
C VAL A 719 31.00 12.53 -24.85
N HIS A 720 30.99 12.42 -23.52
CA HIS A 720 31.66 11.36 -22.77
C HIS A 720 30.68 10.31 -22.25
N THR A 721 29.46 10.72 -21.92
CA THR A 721 28.43 9.82 -21.38
C THR A 721 27.09 10.12 -22.02
N ILE A 722 26.39 9.07 -22.45
CA ILE A 722 25.03 9.13 -22.96
C ILE A 722 24.16 8.39 -21.96
N ILE A 723 23.15 9.07 -21.44
CA ILE A 723 22.17 8.49 -20.52
C ILE A 723 20.84 8.44 -21.26
N PHE A 724 20.28 7.25 -21.39
CA PHE A 724 19.09 7.00 -22.18
C PHE A 724 18.10 6.14 -21.40
N THR A 725 16.84 6.55 -21.40
CA THR A 725 15.73 5.64 -21.11
C THR A 725 14.68 5.76 -22.19
N GLY A 726 14.26 4.62 -22.72
CA GLY A 726 13.29 4.54 -23.81
C GLY A 726 13.21 3.14 -24.39
N SER A 727 12.86 3.03 -25.67
CA SER A 727 12.69 1.73 -26.31
C SER A 727 14.00 0.97 -26.47
N GLN A 728 13.89 -0.36 -26.48
CA GLN A 728 15.01 -1.27 -26.72
C GLN A 728 15.70 -0.99 -28.06
N GLU A 729 14.92 -0.77 -29.12
CA GLU A 729 15.44 -0.48 -30.47
C GLU A 729 16.37 0.75 -30.47
N VAL A 730 15.89 1.88 -29.94
CA VAL A 730 16.67 3.13 -29.92
C VAL A 730 17.87 3.00 -28.98
N GLY A 731 17.71 2.34 -27.84
CA GLY A 731 18.81 2.09 -26.90
C GLY A 731 19.95 1.29 -27.54
N SER A 732 19.63 0.23 -28.29
CA SER A 732 20.62 -0.57 -29.03
C SER A 732 21.31 0.23 -30.13
N GLN A 733 20.57 1.09 -30.86
CA GLN A 733 21.15 1.97 -31.87
C GLN A 733 22.12 2.99 -31.26
N ILE A 734 21.77 3.57 -30.10
CA ILE A 734 22.64 4.49 -29.35
C ILE A 734 23.90 3.75 -28.89
N TYR A 735 23.75 2.54 -28.34
CA TYR A 735 24.86 1.73 -27.86
C TYR A 735 25.87 1.42 -28.98
N GLY A 736 25.37 0.97 -30.14
CA GLY A 736 26.20 0.73 -31.31
C GLY A 736 26.88 2.00 -31.85
N SER A 737 26.15 3.11 -31.93
CA SER A 737 26.69 4.40 -32.41
C SER A 737 27.77 4.96 -31.47
N ALA A 738 27.59 4.82 -30.16
CA ALA A 738 28.53 5.31 -29.16
C ALA A 738 29.86 4.54 -29.12
N ALA A 739 29.87 3.30 -29.62
CA ALA A 739 31.07 2.47 -29.72
C ALA A 739 32.01 2.91 -30.87
N ILE A 740 31.52 3.72 -31.82
CA ILE A 740 32.33 4.23 -32.93
C ILE A 740 33.22 5.38 -32.42
N LEU A 741 34.52 5.29 -32.68
CA LEU A 741 35.48 6.35 -32.36
C LEU A 741 35.45 7.42 -33.45
N GLU A 742 34.98 8.60 -33.09
CA GLU A 742 34.80 9.72 -34.03
C GLU A 742 36.07 10.58 -34.12
N PRO A 743 36.36 11.23 -35.27
CA PRO A 743 37.54 12.09 -35.41
C PRO A 743 37.60 13.18 -34.33
N GLY A 744 38.75 13.29 -33.65
CA GLY A 744 38.98 14.25 -32.58
C GLY A 744 38.44 13.85 -31.20
N GLN A 745 37.77 12.70 -31.08
CA GLN A 745 37.40 12.10 -29.79
C GLN A 745 38.65 11.52 -29.10
N LYS A 746 38.79 11.73 -27.78
CA LYS A 746 39.97 11.32 -26.99
C LYS A 746 39.64 10.39 -25.83
N HIS A 747 38.45 9.79 -25.86
CA HIS A 747 37.90 8.96 -24.80
C HIS A 747 36.91 7.96 -25.39
N LEU A 748 36.57 6.92 -24.63
CA LEU A 748 35.46 6.03 -24.98
C LEU A 748 34.19 6.52 -24.30
N LYS A 749 33.11 6.62 -25.09
CA LYS A 749 31.78 6.96 -24.58
C LYS A 749 31.28 5.84 -23.67
N ARG A 750 30.58 6.19 -22.59
CA ARG A 750 29.74 5.24 -21.86
C ARG A 750 28.28 5.49 -22.17
N VAL A 751 27.55 4.39 -22.33
CA VAL A 751 26.11 4.42 -22.46
C VAL A 751 25.51 3.84 -21.18
N ILE A 752 24.68 4.63 -20.52
CA ILE A 752 23.82 4.21 -19.42
C ILE A 752 22.44 4.10 -20.04
N ALA A 753 21.98 2.87 -20.28
CA ALA A 753 20.70 2.62 -20.94
C ALA A 753 19.80 1.74 -20.07
N GLU A 754 18.62 2.28 -19.76
CA GLU A 754 17.48 1.53 -19.26
C GLU A 754 16.45 1.44 -20.38
N MET A 755 15.98 0.24 -20.69
CA MET A 755 15.13 -0.05 -21.84
C MET A 755 13.84 -0.74 -21.39
N GLY A 756 13.04 -1.16 -22.37
CA GLY A 756 11.73 -1.78 -22.14
C GLY A 756 11.77 -3.11 -21.39
N GLY A 757 10.57 -3.60 -21.07
CA GLY A 757 10.38 -4.89 -20.40
C GLY A 757 9.17 -5.64 -20.94
N LYS A 758 9.23 -6.98 -20.86
CA LYS A 758 8.07 -7.86 -21.04
C LYS A 758 7.74 -8.59 -19.74
N ASN A 759 7.40 -7.79 -18.74
CA ASN A 759 7.33 -8.22 -17.35
C ASN A 759 6.20 -9.21 -17.09
N ALA A 760 6.46 -10.19 -16.25
CA ALA A 760 5.49 -11.21 -15.86
C ALA A 760 5.22 -11.22 -14.35
N VAL A 761 3.97 -11.50 -13.98
CA VAL A 761 3.59 -11.91 -12.62
C VAL A 761 3.16 -13.37 -12.67
N ILE A 762 3.83 -14.21 -11.89
CA ILE A 762 3.41 -15.60 -11.65
C ILE A 762 2.39 -15.63 -10.52
N VAL A 763 1.26 -16.30 -10.73
CA VAL A 763 0.22 -16.54 -9.73
C VAL A 763 0.20 -18.05 -9.43
N ASP A 764 0.76 -18.40 -8.28
CA ASP A 764 0.93 -19.76 -7.77
C ASP A 764 -0.38 -20.38 -7.30
N GLU A 765 -0.46 -21.71 -7.14
CA GLU A 765 -1.67 -22.36 -6.61
C GLU A 765 -2.02 -21.91 -5.18
N SER A 766 -1.00 -21.49 -4.42
CA SER A 766 -1.11 -21.03 -3.04
C SER A 766 -1.39 -19.53 -2.91
N ALA A 767 -1.50 -18.79 -4.02
CA ALA A 767 -1.65 -17.33 -4.02
C ALA A 767 -2.88 -16.88 -3.21
N ASP A 768 -2.75 -15.75 -2.53
CA ASP A 768 -3.92 -14.98 -2.08
C ASP A 768 -4.49 -14.24 -3.30
N LEU A 769 -5.66 -14.68 -3.77
CA LEU A 769 -6.26 -14.13 -5.00
C LEU A 769 -6.76 -12.68 -4.82
N ASP A 770 -7.11 -12.24 -3.61
CA ASP A 770 -7.48 -10.83 -3.36
C ASP A 770 -6.29 -9.93 -3.67
N GLN A 771 -5.12 -10.29 -3.13
CA GLN A 771 -3.88 -9.55 -3.34
C GLN A 771 -3.35 -9.70 -4.77
N ALA A 772 -3.40 -10.92 -5.33
CA ALA A 772 -2.90 -11.20 -6.67
C ALA A 772 -3.70 -10.45 -7.74
N VAL A 773 -5.03 -10.48 -7.68
CA VAL A 773 -5.89 -9.77 -8.64
C VAL A 773 -5.66 -8.27 -8.53
N ALA A 774 -5.78 -7.69 -7.33
CA ALA A 774 -5.60 -6.25 -7.13
C ALA A 774 -4.22 -5.77 -7.60
N GLY A 775 -3.17 -6.53 -7.27
CA GLY A 775 -1.81 -6.19 -7.65
C GLY A 775 -1.50 -6.39 -9.13
N VAL A 776 -2.10 -7.37 -9.81
CA VAL A 776 -1.99 -7.53 -11.28
C VAL A 776 -2.73 -6.42 -11.99
N VAL A 777 -3.96 -6.09 -11.58
CA VAL A 777 -4.74 -4.95 -12.12
C VAL A 777 -3.95 -3.65 -12.01
N ALA A 778 -3.44 -3.33 -10.81
CA ALA A 778 -2.65 -2.12 -10.58
C ALA A 778 -1.34 -2.10 -11.39
N SER A 779 -0.70 -3.26 -11.56
CA SER A 779 0.56 -3.37 -12.30
C SER A 779 0.37 -3.32 -13.82
N ALA A 780 -0.75 -3.82 -14.34
CA ALA A 780 -1.05 -3.88 -15.77
C ALA A 780 -1.65 -2.58 -16.30
N PHE A 781 -2.57 -1.97 -15.54
CA PHE A 781 -3.39 -0.86 -16.03
C PHE A 781 -3.10 0.48 -15.34
N GLY A 782 -2.29 0.49 -14.27
CA GLY A 782 -1.83 1.73 -13.64
C GLY A 782 -1.06 2.59 -14.64
N TYR A 783 -1.50 3.84 -14.83
CA TYR A 783 -1.03 4.73 -15.90
C TYR A 783 -1.16 4.12 -17.31
N SER A 784 -2.26 3.39 -17.53
CA SER A 784 -2.61 2.77 -18.81
C SER A 784 -1.52 1.82 -19.34
N GLY A 785 -0.80 1.15 -18.44
CA GLY A 785 0.28 0.22 -18.78
C GLY A 785 1.55 0.88 -19.32
N GLN A 786 1.65 2.23 -19.28
CA GLN A 786 2.76 2.99 -19.84
C GLN A 786 3.96 3.06 -18.87
N LYS A 787 4.36 1.91 -18.34
CA LYS A 787 5.52 1.79 -17.46
C LYS A 787 6.42 0.68 -18.01
N CYS A 788 7.73 0.91 -18.05
CA CYS A 788 8.68 -0.15 -18.39
C CYS A 788 8.52 -1.35 -17.44
N SER A 789 8.09 -1.12 -16.19
CA SER A 789 7.79 -2.14 -15.18
C SER A 789 6.37 -2.74 -15.25
N ALA A 790 5.51 -2.32 -16.18
CA ALA A 790 4.11 -2.74 -16.19
C ALA A 790 3.97 -4.26 -16.39
N CYS A 791 3.01 -4.86 -15.68
CA CYS A 791 2.68 -6.28 -15.86
C CYS A 791 1.97 -6.45 -17.20
N SER A 792 2.68 -7.03 -18.18
CA SER A 792 2.10 -7.32 -19.50
C SER A 792 1.77 -8.80 -19.68
N ARG A 793 2.24 -9.66 -18.75
CA ARG A 793 1.98 -11.10 -18.73
C ARG A 793 1.58 -11.54 -17.32
N ALA A 794 0.41 -12.16 -17.19
CA ALA A 794 0.04 -12.89 -15.99
C ALA A 794 0.16 -14.39 -16.29
N ILE A 795 1.10 -15.07 -15.63
CA ILE A 795 1.32 -16.51 -15.80
C ILE A 795 0.68 -17.19 -14.60
N VAL A 796 -0.39 -17.95 -14.84
CA VAL A 796 -1.26 -18.44 -13.78
C VAL A 796 -1.26 -19.95 -13.79
N LEU A 797 -1.02 -20.55 -12.62
CA LEU A 797 -1.00 -22.00 -12.49
C LEU A 797 -2.40 -22.58 -12.66
N GLU A 798 -2.47 -23.73 -13.34
CA GLU A 798 -3.70 -24.39 -13.77
C GLU A 798 -4.78 -24.50 -12.67
N PRO A 799 -4.48 -24.88 -11.41
CA PRO A 799 -5.51 -25.02 -10.39
C PRO A 799 -6.29 -23.72 -10.11
N VAL A 800 -5.64 -22.56 -10.16
CA VAL A 800 -6.24 -21.26 -9.80
C VAL A 800 -6.64 -20.43 -11.02
N TYR A 801 -6.32 -20.88 -12.23
CA TYR A 801 -6.49 -20.11 -13.47
C TYR A 801 -7.91 -19.55 -13.65
N ASP A 802 -8.93 -20.41 -13.65
CA ASP A 802 -10.29 -19.96 -13.99
C ASP A 802 -10.86 -18.99 -12.92
N ALA A 803 -10.58 -19.26 -11.64
CA ALA A 803 -10.99 -18.39 -10.53
C ALA A 803 -10.28 -17.03 -10.60
N PHE A 804 -8.97 -17.03 -10.85
CA PHE A 804 -8.19 -15.81 -11.00
C PHE A 804 -8.64 -14.99 -12.23
N VAL A 805 -8.80 -15.61 -13.40
CA VAL A 805 -9.21 -14.93 -14.64
C VAL A 805 -10.59 -14.31 -14.47
N HIS A 806 -11.55 -15.03 -13.90
CA HIS A 806 -12.89 -14.49 -13.65
C HIS A 806 -12.84 -13.23 -12.78
N ARG A 807 -12.14 -13.27 -11.64
CA ARG A 807 -12.02 -12.12 -10.73
C ARG A 807 -11.20 -10.98 -11.35
N LEU A 808 -10.15 -11.29 -12.11
CA LEU A 808 -9.34 -10.31 -12.83
C LEU A 808 -10.17 -9.54 -13.87
N VAL A 809 -10.99 -10.23 -14.65
CA VAL A 809 -11.86 -9.60 -15.66
C VAL A 809 -12.88 -8.67 -14.98
N GLU A 810 -13.53 -9.13 -13.91
CA GLU A 810 -14.56 -8.33 -13.21
C GLU A 810 -13.97 -7.15 -12.41
N ALA A 811 -12.78 -7.32 -11.82
CA ALA A 811 -12.05 -6.22 -11.19
C ALA A 811 -11.63 -5.17 -12.23
N THR A 812 -11.15 -5.61 -13.40
CA THR A 812 -10.77 -4.70 -14.49
C THR A 812 -12.00 -3.97 -15.04
N ARG A 813 -13.14 -4.65 -15.19
CA ARG A 813 -14.42 -4.05 -15.63
C ARG A 813 -14.90 -2.94 -14.70
N SER A 814 -14.50 -2.98 -13.42
CA SER A 814 -14.89 -2.00 -12.41
C SER A 814 -14.05 -0.72 -12.43
N LEU A 815 -13.00 -0.65 -13.28
CA LEU A 815 -12.14 0.53 -13.40
C LEU A 815 -12.82 1.67 -14.16
N ASN A 816 -12.62 2.89 -13.66
CA ASN A 816 -13.03 4.12 -14.33
C ASN A 816 -11.97 4.59 -15.33
N ILE A 817 -12.36 4.72 -16.59
CA ILE A 817 -11.52 5.23 -17.69
C ILE A 817 -11.91 6.69 -17.95
N GLY A 818 -10.95 7.60 -17.97
CA GLY A 818 -11.24 9.02 -18.19
C GLY A 818 -10.01 9.93 -18.14
N PRO A 819 -10.21 11.25 -18.21
CA PRO A 819 -9.13 12.23 -18.10
C PRO A 819 -8.41 12.14 -16.75
N GLY A 820 -7.08 12.26 -16.75
CA GLY A 820 -6.27 12.12 -15.52
C GLY A 820 -6.58 13.14 -14.41
N GLU A 821 -7.22 14.26 -14.74
CA GLU A 821 -7.64 15.29 -13.78
C GLU A 821 -8.94 14.97 -13.06
N VAL A 822 -9.70 13.99 -13.54
CA VAL A 822 -10.94 13.53 -12.89
C VAL A 822 -10.53 12.62 -11.72
N PRO A 823 -10.90 12.94 -10.46
CA PRO A 823 -10.42 12.19 -9.29
C PRO A 823 -10.78 10.69 -9.29
N SER A 824 -11.90 10.32 -9.91
CA SER A 824 -12.37 8.94 -10.00
C SER A 824 -11.59 8.08 -10.99
N THR A 825 -10.82 8.70 -11.90
CA THR A 825 -10.12 8.02 -12.99
C THR A 825 -8.97 7.15 -12.48
N GLN A 826 -8.92 5.92 -12.96
CA GLN A 826 -7.85 4.96 -12.67
C GLN A 826 -7.02 4.63 -13.90
N VAL A 827 -7.64 4.66 -15.09
CA VAL A 827 -7.00 4.43 -16.38
C VAL A 827 -7.15 5.70 -17.23
N GLY A 828 -6.03 6.37 -17.47
CA GLY A 828 -5.96 7.61 -18.25
C GLY A 828 -5.83 7.37 -19.77
N PRO A 829 -5.58 8.43 -20.56
CA PRO A 829 -5.21 8.27 -21.96
C PRO A 829 -3.81 7.66 -22.10
N VAL A 830 -3.50 7.17 -23.30
CA VAL A 830 -2.12 6.95 -23.73
C VAL A 830 -1.52 8.26 -24.25
N ILE A 831 -0.19 8.34 -24.34
CA ILE A 831 0.51 9.62 -24.47
C ILE A 831 0.20 10.41 -25.76
N ASP A 832 0.02 9.75 -26.90
CA ASP A 832 -0.22 10.40 -28.18
C ASP A 832 -0.97 9.50 -29.17
N ALA A 833 -1.29 10.05 -30.34
CA ALA A 833 -1.98 9.34 -31.43
C ALA A 833 -1.19 8.14 -31.98
N ASN A 834 0.15 8.22 -32.01
CA ASN A 834 0.99 7.15 -32.52
C ASN A 834 0.99 5.94 -31.58
N ALA A 835 1.09 6.19 -30.27
CA ALA A 835 0.95 5.18 -29.23
C ALA A 835 -0.44 4.53 -29.32
N GLN A 836 -1.50 5.34 -29.45
CA GLN A 836 -2.87 4.83 -29.57
C GLN A 836 -3.03 3.90 -30.78
N ALA A 837 -2.55 4.31 -31.96
CA ALA A 837 -2.61 3.51 -33.18
C ALA A 837 -1.83 2.19 -33.03
N ARG A 838 -0.57 2.26 -32.56
CA ARG A 838 0.26 1.07 -32.35
C ARG A 838 -0.34 0.08 -31.36
N ILE A 839 -0.92 0.57 -30.26
CA ILE A 839 -1.56 -0.30 -29.27
C ILE A 839 -2.80 -0.99 -29.88
N ARG A 840 -3.59 -0.28 -30.68
CA ARG A 840 -4.73 -0.86 -31.41
C ARG A 840 -4.29 -1.95 -32.40
N GLU A 841 -3.16 -1.76 -33.09
CA GLU A 841 -2.58 -2.79 -33.96
C GLU A 841 -2.24 -4.08 -33.16
N TYR A 842 -1.61 -3.95 -32.00
CA TYR A 842 -1.34 -5.10 -31.12
C TYR A 842 -2.61 -5.76 -30.59
N ILE A 843 -3.67 -4.99 -30.31
CA ILE A 843 -4.98 -5.55 -29.91
C ILE A 843 -5.57 -6.38 -31.06
N GLU A 844 -5.55 -5.87 -32.29
CA GLU A 844 -6.04 -6.61 -33.46
C GLU A 844 -5.20 -7.87 -33.75
N GLN A 845 -3.89 -7.80 -33.50
CA GLN A 845 -3.03 -8.99 -33.56
C GLN A 845 -3.39 -10.00 -32.46
N GLY A 846 -3.57 -9.54 -31.21
CA GLY A 846 -3.97 -10.40 -30.08
C GLY A 846 -5.29 -11.13 -30.32
N LYS A 847 -6.28 -10.48 -30.96
CA LYS A 847 -7.56 -11.09 -31.37
C LYS A 847 -7.40 -12.26 -32.35
N ARG A 848 -6.28 -12.33 -33.07
CA ARG A 848 -5.96 -13.44 -34.01
C ARG A 848 -5.17 -14.56 -33.33
N GLU A 849 -4.44 -14.26 -32.27
CA GLU A 849 -3.51 -15.19 -31.61
C GLU A 849 -4.07 -15.85 -30.35
N ALA A 850 -5.07 -15.23 -29.71
CA ALA A 850 -5.56 -15.61 -28.39
C ALA A 850 -7.08 -15.37 -28.22
N THR A 851 -7.61 -15.77 -27.07
CA THR A 851 -9.02 -15.54 -26.73
C THR A 851 -9.18 -14.16 -26.08
N LEU A 852 -10.05 -13.32 -26.63
CA LEU A 852 -10.39 -12.03 -26.04
C LEU A 852 -11.34 -12.23 -24.85
N ALA A 853 -10.87 -11.98 -23.64
CA ALA A 853 -11.67 -12.10 -22.41
C ALA A 853 -12.33 -10.77 -22.02
N LEU A 854 -11.66 -9.64 -22.28
CA LEU A 854 -12.19 -8.30 -22.01
C LEU A 854 -11.62 -7.29 -22.99
N GLU A 855 -12.47 -6.41 -23.51
CA GLU A 855 -12.10 -5.16 -24.20
C GLU A 855 -13.05 -4.07 -23.69
N MET A 856 -12.55 -3.15 -22.86
CA MET A 856 -13.39 -2.11 -22.29
C MET A 856 -13.62 -0.95 -23.28
N PRO A 857 -14.83 -0.39 -23.34
CA PRO A 857 -15.06 0.85 -24.07
C PRO A 857 -14.24 1.99 -23.45
N SER A 858 -13.87 2.98 -24.26
CA SER A 858 -13.11 4.14 -23.79
C SER A 858 -13.62 5.42 -24.45
N PRO A 859 -13.42 6.60 -23.84
CA PRO A 859 -13.88 7.87 -24.42
C PRO A 859 -13.31 8.13 -25.82
N GLU A 860 -14.13 8.71 -26.71
CA GLU A 860 -13.70 9.02 -28.08
C GLU A 860 -12.82 10.27 -28.17
N ASN A 861 -13.05 11.26 -27.30
CA ASN A 861 -12.32 12.53 -27.31
C ASN A 861 -11.09 12.44 -26.41
N GLY A 862 -9.92 12.17 -27.02
CA GLY A 862 -8.63 11.99 -26.37
C GLY A 862 -7.93 10.73 -26.89
N TYR A 863 -6.69 10.51 -26.49
CA TYR A 863 -5.93 9.32 -26.90
C TYR A 863 -6.21 8.14 -25.97
N PHE A 864 -7.48 7.75 -25.83
CA PHE A 864 -7.85 6.66 -24.93
C PHE A 864 -7.72 5.27 -25.60
N VAL A 865 -7.27 4.31 -24.79
CA VAL A 865 -7.36 2.87 -25.06
C VAL A 865 -7.88 2.22 -23.78
N GLY A 866 -9.03 1.54 -23.85
CA GLY A 866 -9.56 0.81 -22.69
C GLY A 866 -8.70 -0.42 -22.37
N PRO A 867 -8.69 -0.89 -21.11
CA PRO A 867 -8.06 -2.16 -20.75
C PRO A 867 -8.51 -3.33 -21.62
N VAL A 868 -7.54 -4.13 -22.08
CA VAL A 868 -7.75 -5.35 -22.86
C VAL A 868 -7.07 -6.54 -22.16
N ILE A 869 -7.79 -7.66 -22.06
CA ILE A 869 -7.28 -8.92 -21.51
C ILE A 869 -7.46 -10.01 -22.55
N PHE A 870 -6.36 -10.67 -22.89
CA PHE A 870 -6.34 -11.91 -23.66
C PHE A 870 -6.03 -13.09 -22.74
N THR A 871 -6.73 -14.20 -22.91
CA THR A 871 -6.49 -15.46 -22.19
C THR A 871 -5.98 -16.55 -23.12
N ASP A 872 -5.40 -17.58 -22.51
CA ASP A 872 -4.87 -18.76 -23.20
C ASP A 872 -3.82 -18.38 -24.24
N VAL A 873 -3.06 -17.32 -23.93
CA VAL A 873 -2.01 -16.78 -24.77
C VAL A 873 -0.82 -17.75 -24.75
N LYS A 874 -0.34 -18.12 -25.94
CA LYS A 874 0.85 -18.97 -26.06
C LYS A 874 2.12 -18.19 -25.71
N PRO A 875 3.14 -18.83 -25.10
CA PRO A 875 4.39 -18.14 -24.75
C PRO A 875 5.13 -17.49 -25.92
N ASP A 876 4.98 -18.02 -27.14
CA ASP A 876 5.60 -17.52 -28.37
C ASP A 876 4.73 -16.52 -29.16
N ALA A 877 3.52 -16.20 -28.66
CA ALA A 877 2.66 -15.19 -29.28
C ALA A 877 3.31 -13.81 -29.27
N VAL A 878 3.00 -12.97 -30.27
CA VAL A 878 3.60 -11.63 -30.41
C VAL A 878 3.27 -10.78 -29.18
N ILE A 879 2.01 -10.82 -28.72
CA ILE A 879 1.57 -10.10 -27.52
C ILE A 879 2.18 -10.63 -26.22
N ALA A 880 2.82 -11.80 -26.23
CA ALA A 880 3.58 -12.37 -25.10
C ALA A 880 5.09 -12.08 -25.20
N GLN A 881 5.61 -11.67 -26.36
CA GLN A 881 7.05 -11.45 -26.57
C GLN A 881 7.43 -9.97 -26.72
N GLU A 882 6.59 -9.17 -27.38
CA GLU A 882 6.90 -7.78 -27.71
C GLU A 882 6.32 -6.77 -26.69
N GLU A 883 7.07 -5.71 -26.40
CA GLU A 883 6.61 -4.63 -25.51
C GLU A 883 5.58 -3.74 -26.22
N ILE A 884 4.33 -3.76 -25.72
CA ILE A 884 3.21 -3.00 -26.29
C ILE A 884 3.20 -1.55 -25.75
N PHE A 885 3.52 -1.39 -24.46
CA PHE A 885 3.50 -0.11 -23.73
C PHE A 885 2.10 0.53 -23.67
N GLY A 886 1.09 -0.28 -23.36
CA GLY A 886 -0.32 0.11 -23.28
C GLY A 886 -1.12 -0.83 -22.38
N PRO A 887 -2.43 -0.60 -22.20
CA PRO A 887 -3.25 -1.33 -21.23
C PRO A 887 -3.72 -2.69 -21.79
N VAL A 888 -2.78 -3.53 -22.20
CA VAL A 888 -3.02 -4.86 -22.80
C VAL A 888 -2.30 -5.92 -21.97
N LEU A 889 -3.07 -6.87 -21.42
CA LEU A 889 -2.58 -7.96 -20.58
C LEU A 889 -2.75 -9.31 -21.27
N ALA A 890 -1.66 -10.07 -21.40
CA ALA A 890 -1.67 -11.46 -21.83
C ALA A 890 -1.73 -12.39 -20.61
N VAL A 891 -2.75 -13.22 -20.51
CA VAL A 891 -2.88 -14.25 -19.47
C VAL A 891 -2.52 -15.61 -20.05
N MET A 892 -1.58 -16.27 -19.40
CA MET A 892 -0.96 -17.53 -19.84
C MET A 892 -1.20 -18.59 -18.78
N ARG A 893 -1.56 -19.80 -19.22
CA ARG A 893 -1.78 -20.95 -18.34
C ARG A 893 -0.50 -21.77 -18.23
N ALA A 894 -0.05 -22.04 -17.00
CA ALA A 894 1.07 -22.95 -16.72
C ALA A 894 0.58 -24.18 -15.96
N LYS A 895 1.07 -25.37 -16.33
CA LYS A 895 0.72 -26.65 -15.70
C LYS A 895 1.30 -26.76 -14.28
N ASP A 896 2.49 -26.21 -14.07
CA ASP A 896 3.24 -26.27 -12.84
C ASP A 896 4.19 -25.07 -12.71
N PHE A 897 4.81 -24.94 -11.54
CA PHE A 897 5.69 -23.82 -11.23
C PHE A 897 6.96 -23.77 -12.09
N SER A 898 7.46 -24.92 -12.55
CA SER A 898 8.66 -24.97 -13.40
C SER A 898 8.35 -24.42 -14.80
N GLU A 899 7.22 -24.83 -15.39
CA GLU A 899 6.77 -24.25 -16.65
C GLU A 899 6.45 -22.75 -16.51
N ALA A 900 5.91 -22.31 -15.36
CA ALA A 900 5.68 -20.90 -15.11
C ALA A 900 6.98 -20.08 -15.14
N LEU A 901 8.07 -20.59 -14.56
CA LEU A 901 9.39 -19.97 -14.62
C LEU A 901 9.97 -19.98 -16.04
N ASP A 902 9.85 -21.10 -16.77
CA ASP A 902 10.29 -21.19 -18.16
C ASP A 902 9.58 -20.15 -19.04
N MET A 903 8.26 -20.03 -18.89
CA MET A 903 7.46 -19.00 -19.56
C MET A 903 7.89 -17.59 -19.15
N ALA A 904 8.11 -17.35 -17.86
CA ALA A 904 8.50 -16.03 -17.36
C ALA A 904 9.86 -15.57 -17.92
N ASN A 905 10.84 -16.49 -17.96
CA ASN A 905 12.19 -16.24 -18.45
C ASN A 905 12.32 -16.29 -19.99
N GLY A 906 11.31 -16.85 -20.68
CA GLY A 906 11.28 -17.08 -22.13
C GLY A 906 11.12 -15.82 -23.00
N THR A 907 11.61 -14.65 -22.57
CA THR A 907 11.61 -13.40 -23.35
C THR A 907 13.02 -12.81 -23.43
N ASN A 908 13.23 -11.86 -24.33
CA ASN A 908 14.50 -11.13 -24.45
C ASN A 908 14.77 -10.13 -23.31
N TYR A 909 13.81 -9.93 -22.41
CA TYR A 909 13.80 -8.87 -21.39
C TYR A 909 14.03 -9.44 -19.98
N ALA A 910 14.52 -8.59 -19.07
CA ALA A 910 14.76 -8.94 -17.66
C ALA A 910 14.70 -7.69 -16.76
N LEU A 911 13.59 -6.94 -16.82
CA LEU A 911 13.41 -5.71 -16.02
C LEU A 911 12.72 -5.99 -14.68
N THR A 912 11.43 -6.30 -14.69
CA THR A 912 10.66 -6.62 -13.47
C THR A 912 9.93 -7.95 -13.58
N GLY A 913 9.72 -8.59 -12.42
CA GLY A 913 8.99 -9.84 -12.29
C GLY A 913 8.27 -9.92 -10.95
N GLY A 914 7.15 -10.64 -10.91
CA GLY A 914 6.33 -10.79 -9.71
C GLY A 914 6.01 -12.25 -9.41
N LEU A 915 5.89 -12.58 -8.13
CA LEU A 915 5.34 -13.86 -7.68
C LEU A 915 4.31 -13.61 -6.57
N TYR A 916 3.09 -14.09 -6.77
CA TYR A 916 2.13 -14.32 -5.69
C TYR A 916 2.17 -15.79 -5.30
N SER A 917 2.72 -16.07 -4.13
CA SER A 917 2.85 -17.43 -3.59
C SER A 917 2.96 -17.39 -2.06
N ARG A 918 2.40 -18.42 -1.43
CA ARG A 918 2.59 -18.78 -0.02
C ARG A 918 3.22 -20.18 0.10
N THR A 919 3.92 -20.63 -0.94
CA THR A 919 4.74 -21.85 -0.97
C THR A 919 6.21 -21.45 -0.77
N PRO A 920 6.83 -21.72 0.39
CA PRO A 920 8.22 -21.32 0.66
C PRO A 920 9.22 -21.79 -0.41
N SER A 921 9.11 -23.04 -0.85
CA SER A 921 10.00 -23.60 -1.88
C SER A 921 9.87 -22.90 -3.25
N HIS A 922 8.66 -22.52 -3.66
CA HIS A 922 8.45 -21.78 -4.91
C HIS A 922 8.98 -20.34 -4.79
N ILE A 923 8.81 -19.71 -3.63
CA ILE A 923 9.40 -18.39 -3.33
C ILE A 923 10.92 -18.44 -3.46
N ASP A 924 11.58 -19.44 -2.87
CA ASP A 924 13.03 -19.55 -2.91
C ASP A 924 13.55 -19.87 -4.31
N ARG A 925 12.84 -20.73 -5.05
CA ARG A 925 13.12 -20.98 -6.47
C ARG A 925 12.98 -19.71 -7.33
N ALA A 926 11.92 -18.92 -7.17
CA ALA A 926 11.78 -17.66 -7.90
C ALA A 926 12.92 -16.68 -7.61
N LYS A 927 13.38 -16.58 -6.36
CA LYS A 927 14.53 -15.73 -6.01
C LYS A 927 15.81 -16.18 -6.73
N ALA A 928 15.97 -17.47 -6.96
CA ALA A 928 17.17 -18.04 -7.58
C ALA A 928 17.09 -18.08 -9.11
N GLU A 929 15.90 -18.34 -9.67
CA GLU A 929 15.70 -18.73 -11.08
C GLU A 929 14.92 -17.70 -11.90
N PHE A 930 14.15 -16.78 -11.30
CA PHE A 930 13.41 -15.77 -12.07
C PHE A 930 14.34 -14.61 -12.47
N GLU A 931 14.75 -14.61 -13.74
CA GLU A 931 15.77 -13.71 -14.28
C GLU A 931 15.25 -12.29 -14.55
N VAL A 932 15.15 -11.49 -13.49
CA VAL A 932 14.74 -10.07 -13.57
C VAL A 932 15.64 -9.19 -12.73
N GLY A 933 15.78 -7.92 -13.13
CA GLY A 933 16.47 -6.91 -12.33
C GLY A 933 15.77 -6.62 -11.01
N ASN A 934 14.43 -6.53 -11.01
CA ASN A 934 13.61 -6.25 -9.84
C ASN A 934 12.52 -7.31 -9.67
N LEU A 935 12.71 -8.23 -8.71
CA LEU A 935 11.73 -9.25 -8.34
C LEU A 935 10.87 -8.76 -7.16
N TYR A 936 9.56 -8.92 -7.26
CA TYR A 936 8.59 -8.57 -6.22
C TYR A 936 7.80 -9.81 -5.80
N ILE A 937 7.57 -9.97 -4.49
CA ILE A 937 6.89 -11.15 -3.94
C ILE A 937 5.69 -10.67 -3.12
N ASN A 938 4.51 -11.21 -3.42
CA ASN A 938 3.23 -10.91 -2.78
C ASN A 938 2.87 -9.40 -2.77
N ARG A 939 3.20 -8.70 -3.86
CA ARG A 939 2.83 -7.31 -4.14
C ARG A 939 2.93 -7.00 -5.63
N GLY A 940 2.40 -5.86 -6.06
CA GLY A 940 2.56 -5.37 -7.43
C GLY A 940 4.03 -5.10 -7.80
N ILE A 941 4.32 -5.13 -9.11
CA ILE A 941 5.69 -5.07 -9.68
C ILE A 941 6.12 -3.66 -10.13
N THR A 942 5.29 -2.65 -9.85
CA THR A 942 5.54 -1.25 -10.21
C THR A 942 5.76 -0.37 -8.97
N GLY A 943 6.22 0.86 -9.18
CA GLY A 943 6.47 1.82 -8.09
C GLY A 943 7.71 1.46 -7.28
N ALA A 944 8.83 1.22 -7.97
CA ALA A 944 10.13 1.08 -7.32
C ALA A 944 10.52 2.40 -6.67
N ILE A 945 11.02 2.35 -5.43
CA ILE A 945 11.37 3.55 -4.66
C ILE A 945 12.90 3.63 -4.53
N VAL A 946 13.47 4.83 -4.77
CA VAL A 946 14.91 5.12 -4.63
C VAL A 946 15.45 4.59 -3.29
N SER A 947 16.67 4.05 -3.29
CA SER A 947 17.31 3.35 -2.16
C SER A 947 16.65 2.03 -1.76
N ARG A 948 15.31 1.95 -1.69
CA ARG A 948 14.57 0.76 -1.25
C ARG A 948 14.54 -0.34 -2.31
N GLN A 949 14.33 0.03 -3.57
CA GLN A 949 14.35 -0.87 -4.72
C GLN A 949 15.09 -0.20 -5.89
N PRO A 950 16.43 -0.11 -5.85
CA PRO A 950 17.22 0.36 -6.99
C PRO A 950 16.74 -0.30 -8.28
N PHE A 951 16.40 0.53 -9.27
CA PHE A 951 15.62 0.09 -10.43
C PHE A 951 16.51 -0.03 -11.65
N GLY A 952 16.47 -1.21 -12.27
CA GLY A 952 17.09 -1.44 -13.56
C GLY A 952 17.30 -2.92 -13.86
N GLY A 953 17.43 -3.23 -15.15
CA GLY A 953 17.44 -4.60 -15.66
C GLY A 953 18.72 -4.99 -16.39
N PHE A 954 18.71 -6.22 -16.91
CA PHE A 954 19.72 -6.77 -17.80
C PHE A 954 19.06 -7.41 -19.03
N LYS A 955 19.78 -8.23 -19.80
CA LYS A 955 19.38 -8.67 -21.16
C LYS A 955 19.09 -7.45 -22.04
N LEU A 956 17.98 -7.44 -22.78
CA LEU A 956 17.59 -6.27 -23.59
C LEU A 956 16.79 -5.21 -22.80
N SER A 957 16.66 -5.37 -21.48
CA SER A 957 16.04 -4.34 -20.62
C SER A 957 17.03 -3.27 -20.15
N GLY A 958 18.33 -3.46 -20.33
CA GLY A 958 19.31 -2.45 -19.92
C GLY A 958 20.72 -3.01 -19.83
N VAL A 959 21.63 -2.16 -19.35
CA VAL A 959 23.07 -2.47 -19.23
C VAL A 959 23.49 -2.79 -17.79
N GLY A 960 22.54 -3.16 -16.92
CA GLY A 960 22.80 -3.49 -15.52
C GLY A 960 23.04 -2.27 -14.61
N SER A 961 22.61 -1.08 -15.02
CA SER A 961 22.84 0.18 -14.28
C SER A 961 21.60 0.60 -13.50
N LYS A 962 21.56 0.31 -12.20
CA LYS A 962 20.37 0.55 -11.38
C LYS A 962 20.25 1.98 -10.84
N ALA A 963 19.30 2.74 -11.37
CA ALA A 963 18.95 4.06 -10.85
C ALA A 963 18.49 3.98 -9.39
N GLY A 964 18.89 4.96 -8.58
CA GLY A 964 18.56 5.04 -7.16
C GLY A 964 19.30 4.03 -6.30
N GLY A 965 20.33 3.37 -6.85
CA GLY A 965 21.21 2.44 -6.15
C GLY A 965 22.62 2.99 -5.91
N PRO A 966 23.40 2.34 -5.03
CA PRO A 966 24.73 2.81 -4.63
C PRO A 966 25.78 2.75 -5.76
N ASP A 967 25.53 1.97 -6.81
CA ASP A 967 26.46 1.81 -7.95
C ASP A 967 26.19 2.80 -9.11
N TYR A 968 25.07 3.53 -9.08
CA TYR A 968 24.64 4.34 -10.21
C TYR A 968 25.63 5.47 -10.52
N LEU A 969 26.09 6.20 -9.49
CA LEU A 969 27.00 7.33 -9.66
C LEU A 969 28.38 6.93 -10.20
N LEU A 970 28.82 5.69 -9.96
CA LEU A 970 30.09 5.18 -10.49
C LEU A 970 30.11 5.18 -12.02
N GLN A 971 28.95 5.06 -12.67
CA GLN A 971 28.85 5.11 -14.13
C GLN A 971 29.23 6.50 -14.69
N PHE A 972 29.06 7.56 -13.90
CA PHE A 972 29.33 8.96 -14.26
C PHE A 972 30.73 9.43 -13.88
N LEU A 973 31.57 8.52 -13.39
CA LEU A 973 32.88 8.78 -12.84
C LEU A 973 33.95 7.90 -13.51
N GLU A 974 35.21 8.29 -13.32
CA GLU A 974 36.39 7.51 -13.62
C GLU A 974 37.24 7.36 -12.36
N ALA A 975 37.67 6.13 -12.07
CA ALA A 975 38.56 5.85 -10.96
C ALA A 975 39.99 6.31 -11.27
N ARG A 976 40.67 6.82 -10.25
CA ARG A 976 42.05 7.28 -10.33
C ARG A 976 42.79 6.91 -9.04
N SER A 977 43.97 6.30 -9.21
CA SER A 977 44.93 6.12 -8.12
C SER A 977 45.96 7.24 -8.14
N ILE A 978 46.29 7.79 -6.97
CA ILE A 978 47.43 8.69 -6.78
C ILE A 978 48.33 8.03 -5.74
N THR A 979 49.56 7.76 -6.16
CA THR A 979 50.62 7.22 -5.30
C THR A 979 51.71 8.26 -5.12
N GLU A 980 52.03 8.59 -3.87
CA GLU A 980 53.15 9.46 -3.52
C GLU A 980 54.13 8.72 -2.61
N ASN A 981 55.37 8.59 -3.06
CA ASN A 981 56.48 8.23 -2.18
C ASN A 981 56.77 9.41 -1.24
N ILE A 982 56.39 9.26 0.02
CA ILE A 982 56.58 10.27 1.07
C ILE A 982 57.88 10.04 1.84
N GLN A 983 58.63 8.97 1.56
CA GLN A 983 59.94 8.75 2.15
C GLN A 983 60.95 9.77 1.61
N ARG A 984 61.58 10.51 2.52
CA ARG A 984 62.62 11.49 2.19
C ARG A 984 63.81 11.28 3.13
N GLN A 985 64.99 11.05 2.56
CA GLN A 985 66.24 10.87 3.32
C GLN A 985 66.16 9.77 4.40
N GLY A 986 65.44 8.67 4.13
CA GLY A 986 65.26 7.56 5.08
C GLY A 986 64.16 7.76 6.13
N PHE A 987 63.46 8.90 6.12
CA PHE A 987 62.37 9.22 7.04
C PHE A 987 61.01 9.23 6.32
N ALA A 988 59.98 8.69 6.97
CA ALA A 988 58.57 8.86 6.63
C ALA A 988 57.73 8.84 7.92
N PRO A 989 56.65 9.63 8.02
CA PRO A 989 55.66 9.48 9.09
C PRO A 989 55.08 8.06 9.08
N ILE A 990 55.03 7.40 10.24
CA ILE A 990 54.36 6.10 10.40
C ILE A 990 53.15 6.33 11.31
N GLU A 991 51.94 6.28 10.76
CA GLU A 991 50.70 6.37 11.56
C GLU A 991 50.64 5.21 12.57
N GLY A 992 50.41 5.53 13.85
CA GLY A 992 50.23 4.54 14.92
C GLY A 992 51.51 4.09 15.66
N VAL A 993 52.66 4.72 15.42
CA VAL A 993 53.92 4.48 16.15
C VAL A 993 54.26 5.65 17.11
N GLU A 994 53.26 6.45 17.49
CA GLU A 994 53.37 7.46 18.56
C GLU A 994 52.95 6.93 19.93
#